data_AF-A0A4Q3Y2E4-F1
#
_entry.id   AF-A0A4Q3Y2E4-F1
#
_cell.length_a   1.000
_cell.length_b   1.000
_cell.length_c   1.000
_cell.angle_alpha   90.00
_cell.angle_beta   90.00
_cell.angle_gamma   90.00
#
_symmetry.space_group_name_H-M   'P 1'
#
loop_
_entity.id
_entity.type
_entity.pdbx_description
1 polymer ?
#
loop_
_entity_poly.entity_id
_entity_poly.type
_entity_poly.pdbx_seq_one_letter_code
_entity_poly.pdbx_strand_id
1 'polypeptide(L)'
;MQREAFKAWLVAQNQAPSSVSTRLSDTARVEGAYGDLDGHYDADELQGLLATFAYSAQDRASQKPNPTSLEINGDLYDGLATYRSALSTYARFRASADDPQERQADRIRRFVLENHIEPARAQGESRVEVVTGDVHRAMALDNKMPAVCSALGSGKFEELAGVKIIDRQGPANSSTVRFTYDLAANETGNWAERVLRQRYGAPIAKSDKMVSFALTDARQVALQLDVGTCQIWLEDDESRKAPPVDQIRHYLAAQPRHSNLPPRMRHSPPGGMAPRRVALVKIENAIAFAKVLDWYEGKSGGALNREALERYKKLFLARYAGFADFGVQAGGYYEEERRYKDALIARAGDIRSQGLGAAETGTALLDLLTGKAGLSSGLLGWRTDSRVAALRQSHPGVLEEAAGALAQREDPVSGVEHFVQAIWQTLTEDQKSKPYSESRNIPSMLAALLAPADAFGINTDPIQRTAEALLGRKLLGWNPMTAVEYREVLELARAIEAVMRDEWDWKPRDLWDVQGFIWAVSRSDQPAINDEPVPQPVVAKEDKMPTNLILYGPPGTGKTHATAAEAIRLCDGSVPATEEQIRQRYAELVTAGQVRFVTFHQSYAYEDFVEGLRPSTGAEDETNTTGGFKLEPVPGVFREISSVAEQALKSAGAGEPFDVMGRQVFKMSLGRAGSEDHIFDAAIEGDYIVLGWGGEIDWTPYDSYEAIHAKWNEIHPGTNGNDGNIAMVARFRADMREGDLVVVSYGNHKFRAIGEIVGPYQYAPTEVRDYNHRRAVRWLFVPDEPLPLTFYERPFTMRSCYLLRDRYINREALALLLPGQNGGAPAAPRQFVLIIDEINRANISKVFGELITLIEPDKRIGADFELKVVLPYSKQPFGVPSNLNLIGTMNTADRSIALLDTALRRRFEFKELMPDPSKLESVDGIDLGMLLERMNSRIEYLFDREHQIGHTFFMKAKNRSDLDTVMRRKVIPLLAEYFHEDWKKIAVVLGDLEGTRFFKREVLPVPAGVDADYGSERSRWSVRETFSEDAYLGLQ
;
A
#
# COMPACT_ATOMS: atom_id res chain seq x y z
N MET A 1 18.24 -34.31 27.58
CA MET A 1 17.46 -33.33 26.80
C MET A 1 16.17 -33.00 27.52
N GLN A 2 15.82 -31.71 27.64
CA GLN A 2 14.58 -31.18 28.20
C GLN A 2 13.41 -31.34 27.20
N ARG A 3 13.00 -32.58 26.95
CA ARG A 3 12.10 -32.96 25.86
C ARG A 3 10.77 -32.17 25.80
N GLU A 4 10.08 -32.03 26.94
CA GLU A 4 8.78 -31.33 26.98
C GLU A 4 8.92 -29.81 26.83
N ALA A 5 9.97 -29.22 27.42
CA ALA A 5 10.27 -27.80 27.26
C ALA A 5 10.68 -27.47 25.81
N PHE A 6 11.48 -28.33 25.20
CA PHE A 6 11.87 -28.19 23.79
C PHE A 6 10.67 -28.33 22.85
N LYS A 7 9.75 -29.26 23.13
CA LYS A 7 8.49 -29.41 22.38
C LYS A 7 7.63 -28.16 22.49
N ALA A 8 7.43 -27.63 23.70
CA ALA A 8 6.66 -26.41 23.94
C ALA A 8 7.28 -25.20 23.21
N TRP A 9 8.62 -25.10 23.24
CA TRP A 9 9.37 -24.07 22.52
C TRP A 9 9.18 -24.17 21.01
N LEU A 10 9.25 -25.37 20.42
CA LEU A 10 9.01 -25.57 18.99
C LEU A 10 7.58 -25.20 18.57
N VAL A 11 6.58 -25.48 19.42
CA VAL A 11 5.18 -25.08 19.18
C VAL A 11 5.02 -23.56 19.27
N ALA A 12 5.67 -22.90 20.23
CA ALA A 12 5.64 -21.44 20.39
C ALA A 12 6.27 -20.69 19.19
N GLN A 13 7.11 -21.37 18.39
CA GLN A 13 7.68 -20.84 17.14
C GLN A 13 6.75 -21.03 15.92
N ASN A 14 5.46 -21.36 16.12
CA ASN A 14 4.45 -21.58 15.08
C ASN A 14 4.84 -22.66 14.04
N GLN A 15 5.59 -23.69 14.44
CA GLN A 15 5.90 -24.81 13.54
C GLN A 15 4.72 -25.77 13.39
N ALA A 16 4.55 -26.32 12.18
CA ALA A 16 3.51 -27.32 11.91
C ALA A 16 3.69 -28.56 12.81
N PRO A 17 2.60 -29.20 13.29
CA PRO A 17 2.67 -30.34 14.22
C PRO A 17 3.55 -31.51 13.72
N SER A 18 3.55 -31.78 12.41
CA SER A 18 4.40 -32.80 11.78
C SER A 18 5.89 -32.46 11.90
N SER A 19 6.27 -31.21 11.66
CA SER A 19 7.66 -30.74 11.78
C SER A 19 8.17 -30.76 13.23
N VAL A 20 7.30 -30.46 14.20
CA VAL A 20 7.63 -30.58 15.64
C VAL A 20 7.92 -32.04 16.00
N SER A 21 7.07 -32.97 15.54
CA SER A 21 7.24 -34.40 15.79
C SER A 21 8.54 -34.95 15.20
N THR A 22 8.84 -34.60 13.94
CA THR A 22 10.08 -35.02 13.26
C THR A 22 11.32 -34.51 13.99
N ARG A 23 11.36 -33.22 14.36
CA ARG A 23 12.52 -32.63 15.07
C ARG A 23 12.76 -33.25 16.45
N LEU A 24 11.69 -33.55 17.18
CA LEU A 24 11.80 -34.25 18.47
C LEU A 24 12.35 -35.67 18.31
N SER A 25 11.88 -36.39 17.28
CA SER A 25 12.36 -37.72 16.97
C SER A 25 13.83 -37.74 16.60
N ASP A 26 14.25 -36.81 15.73
CA ASP A 26 15.65 -36.75 15.26
C ASP A 26 16.60 -36.34 16.39
N THR A 27 16.20 -35.39 17.24
CA THR A 27 17.00 -34.97 18.41
C THR A 27 17.12 -36.10 19.44
N ALA A 28 16.02 -36.83 19.71
CA ALA A 28 16.03 -37.98 20.62
C ALA A 28 16.94 -39.12 20.10
N ARG A 29 17.01 -39.30 18.77
CA ARG A 29 17.86 -40.32 18.16
C ARG A 29 19.33 -39.99 18.32
N VAL A 30 19.71 -38.72 18.22
CA VAL A 30 21.08 -38.26 18.50
C VAL A 30 21.43 -38.43 19.98
N GLU A 31 20.53 -38.05 20.88
CA GLU A 31 20.69 -38.26 22.33
C GLU A 31 20.91 -39.75 22.66
N GLY A 32 20.16 -40.64 22.02
CA GLY A 32 20.31 -42.09 22.20
C GLY A 32 21.69 -42.63 21.80
N ALA A 33 22.38 -41.97 20.86
CA ALA A 33 23.68 -42.41 20.36
C ALA A 33 24.88 -41.73 21.05
N TYR A 34 24.69 -40.52 21.60
CA TYR A 34 25.76 -39.69 22.16
C TYR A 34 25.59 -39.33 23.64
N GLY A 35 24.51 -39.78 24.27
CA GLY A 35 24.22 -39.51 25.67
C GLY A 35 23.58 -38.13 25.90
N ASP A 36 23.61 -37.68 27.15
CA ASP A 36 22.88 -36.49 27.59
C ASP A 36 23.27 -35.21 26.84
N LEU A 37 22.36 -34.74 25.99
CA LEU A 37 22.56 -33.52 25.20
C LEU A 37 22.59 -32.25 26.05
N ASP A 38 22.01 -32.26 27.25
CA ASP A 38 22.06 -31.11 28.14
C ASP A 38 23.48 -30.94 28.70
N GLY A 39 24.10 -32.02 29.16
CA GLY A 39 25.51 -32.03 29.58
C GLY A 39 26.49 -31.66 28.46
N HIS A 40 26.26 -32.11 27.22
CA HIS A 40 27.08 -31.69 26.08
C HIS A 40 26.91 -30.20 25.77
N TYR A 41 25.69 -29.67 25.88
CA TYR A 41 25.46 -28.22 25.73
C TYR A 41 26.17 -27.41 26.82
N ASP A 42 26.11 -27.85 28.07
CA ASP A 42 26.75 -27.13 29.18
C ASP A 42 28.29 -27.20 29.13
N ALA A 43 28.85 -28.20 28.45
CA ALA A 43 30.28 -28.35 28.28
C ALA A 43 30.84 -27.46 27.15
N ASP A 44 30.19 -27.39 26.00
CA ASP A 44 30.71 -26.70 24.81
C ASP A 44 29.65 -26.15 23.85
N GLU A 45 28.42 -25.92 24.33
CA GLU A 45 27.27 -25.48 23.53
C GLU A 45 26.95 -26.42 22.36
N LEU A 46 27.27 -27.71 22.50
CA LEU A 46 27.14 -28.77 21.48
C LEU A 46 28.11 -28.62 20.30
N GLN A 47 29.11 -27.74 20.36
CA GLN A 47 30.02 -27.49 19.23
C GLN A 47 30.86 -28.72 18.87
N GLY A 48 31.42 -29.41 19.87
CA GLY A 48 32.19 -30.63 19.67
C GLY A 48 31.32 -31.75 19.09
N LEU A 49 30.08 -31.87 19.56
CA LEU A 49 29.14 -32.84 19.02
C LEU A 49 28.74 -32.49 17.58
N LEU A 50 28.40 -31.24 17.28
CA LEU A 50 28.05 -30.77 15.92
C LEU A 50 29.19 -31.00 14.92
N ALA A 51 30.45 -30.87 15.35
CA ALA A 51 31.61 -31.14 14.51
C ALA A 51 31.70 -32.62 14.07
N THR A 52 31.26 -33.57 14.91
CA THR A 52 31.25 -35.01 14.53
C THR A 52 30.24 -35.33 13.42
N PHE A 53 29.21 -34.50 13.27
CA PHE A 53 28.22 -34.63 12.21
C PHE A 53 28.65 -33.96 10.90
N ALA A 54 29.82 -33.32 10.85
CA ALA A 54 30.34 -32.64 9.67
C ALA A 54 30.66 -33.62 8.54
N TYR A 55 29.96 -33.45 7.42
CA TYR A 55 30.09 -34.27 6.22
C TYR A 55 29.81 -33.37 5.01
N SER A 56 30.80 -33.20 4.13
CA SER A 56 30.76 -32.25 3.01
C SER A 56 30.34 -32.91 1.69
N ALA A 57 30.00 -32.08 0.69
CA ALA A 57 29.73 -32.56 -0.66
C ALA A 57 30.97 -33.23 -1.29
N GLN A 58 32.17 -32.79 -0.90
CA GLN A 58 33.41 -33.43 -1.30
C GLN A 58 33.58 -34.80 -0.63
N ASP A 59 33.25 -34.93 0.66
CA ASP A 59 33.26 -36.22 1.37
C ASP A 59 32.27 -37.21 0.74
N ARG A 60 31.07 -36.73 0.33
CA ARG A 60 30.06 -37.49 -0.44
C ARG A 60 30.60 -37.96 -1.79
N ALA A 61 31.23 -37.05 -2.55
CA ALA A 61 31.83 -37.37 -3.85
C ALA A 61 32.98 -38.38 -3.74
N SER A 62 33.72 -38.38 -2.62
CA SER A 62 34.77 -39.34 -2.31
C SER A 62 34.30 -40.61 -1.58
N GLN A 63 32.99 -40.77 -1.32
CA GLN A 63 32.40 -41.89 -0.58
C GLN A 63 33.06 -42.18 0.79
N LYS A 64 33.31 -41.13 1.57
CA LYS A 64 33.89 -41.26 2.91
C LYS A 64 32.96 -42.07 3.85
N PRO A 65 33.48 -42.87 4.78
CA PRO A 65 32.62 -43.59 5.72
C PRO A 65 31.87 -42.63 6.66
N ASN A 66 30.72 -43.09 7.18
CA ASN A 66 29.92 -42.34 8.15
C ASN A 66 30.77 -41.98 9.39
N PRO A 67 30.95 -40.69 9.71
CA PRO A 67 31.74 -40.26 10.86
C PRO A 67 31.00 -40.41 12.20
N THR A 68 29.71 -40.80 12.18
CA THR A 68 28.86 -40.90 13.38
C THR A 68 28.55 -42.34 13.77
N SER A 69 28.16 -42.54 15.03
CA SER A 69 27.65 -43.81 15.56
C SER A 69 26.19 -44.10 15.16
N LEU A 70 25.55 -43.21 14.40
CA LEU A 70 24.16 -43.35 13.97
C LEU A 70 24.05 -44.14 12.66
N GLU A 71 23.19 -45.16 12.66
CA GLU A 71 22.80 -45.84 11.42
C GLU A 71 21.90 -44.95 10.56
N ILE A 72 22.38 -44.61 9.36
CA ILE A 72 21.68 -43.77 8.38
C ILE A 72 21.30 -44.63 7.18
N ASN A 73 20.00 -44.77 6.97
CA ASN A 73 19.45 -45.46 5.80
C ASN A 73 19.25 -44.45 4.68
N GLY A 74 20.05 -44.55 3.62
CA GLY A 74 20.00 -43.64 2.47
C GLY A 74 21.27 -42.80 2.33
N ASP A 75 21.14 -41.60 1.79
CA ASP A 75 22.29 -40.73 1.54
C ASP A 75 22.88 -40.15 2.84
N LEU A 76 24.18 -40.39 3.07
CA LEU A 76 24.87 -39.96 4.28
C LEU A 76 24.95 -38.43 4.41
N TYR A 77 25.08 -37.72 3.30
CA TYR A 77 25.19 -36.27 3.33
C TYR A 77 23.86 -35.63 3.74
N ASP A 78 22.75 -36.08 3.15
CA ASP A 78 21.42 -35.58 3.46
C ASP A 78 20.96 -36.01 4.88
N GLY A 79 21.30 -37.25 5.27
CA GLY A 79 20.99 -37.79 6.60
C GLY A 79 21.73 -37.08 7.74
N LEU A 80 23.05 -36.87 7.59
CA LEU A 80 23.86 -36.17 8.61
C LEU A 80 23.52 -34.68 8.68
N ALA A 81 23.17 -34.05 7.55
CA ALA A 81 22.67 -32.68 7.55
C ALA A 81 21.37 -32.55 8.34
N THR A 82 20.48 -33.54 8.25
CA THR A 82 19.21 -33.57 8.99
C THR A 82 19.44 -33.62 10.51
N TYR A 83 20.27 -34.53 11.01
CA TYR A 83 20.57 -34.62 12.45
C TYR A 83 21.36 -33.42 12.96
N ARG A 84 22.25 -32.84 12.15
CA ARG A 84 22.98 -31.61 12.51
C ARG A 84 22.03 -30.41 12.65
N SER A 85 21.01 -30.33 11.80
CA SER A 85 19.95 -29.32 11.90
C SER A 85 19.09 -29.50 13.17
N ALA A 86 18.79 -30.75 13.54
CA ALA A 86 18.09 -31.08 14.78
C ALA A 86 18.89 -30.64 16.02
N LEU A 87 20.17 -31.01 16.10
CA LEU A 87 21.09 -30.58 17.17
C LEU A 87 21.24 -29.05 17.26
N SER A 88 21.41 -28.37 16.12
CA SER A 88 21.52 -26.90 16.08
C SER A 88 20.22 -26.20 16.52
N THR A 89 19.08 -26.85 16.32
CA THR A 89 17.78 -26.36 16.81
C THR A 89 17.67 -26.54 18.32
N TYR A 90 18.16 -27.66 18.86
CA TYR A 90 18.22 -27.90 20.29
C TYR A 90 19.17 -26.93 21.02
N ALA A 91 20.34 -26.64 20.43
CA ALA A 91 21.28 -25.63 20.92
C ALA A 91 20.62 -24.23 21.03
N ARG A 92 19.84 -23.83 20.02
CA ARG A 92 19.11 -22.55 20.03
C ARG A 92 18.03 -22.49 21.10
N PHE A 93 17.34 -23.60 21.35
CA PHE A 93 16.37 -23.69 22.45
C PHE A 93 17.07 -23.42 23.79
N ARG A 94 18.20 -24.09 24.05
CA ARG A 94 19.01 -23.89 25.26
C ARG A 94 19.55 -22.45 25.37
N ALA A 95 20.04 -21.87 24.26
CA ALA A 95 20.52 -20.49 24.23
C ALA A 95 19.41 -19.45 24.46
N SER A 96 18.19 -19.72 24.01
CA SER A 96 17.04 -18.81 24.18
C SER A 96 16.45 -18.81 25.60
N ALA A 97 16.94 -19.68 26.48
CA ALA A 97 16.52 -19.70 27.87
C ALA A 97 17.14 -18.54 28.69
N ASP A 98 18.24 -17.93 28.22
CA ASP A 98 18.98 -16.88 28.96
C ASP A 98 18.66 -15.44 28.53
N ASP A 99 18.06 -15.20 27.37
CA ASP A 99 17.49 -13.88 27.00
C ASP A 99 16.40 -14.03 25.91
N PRO A 100 15.10 -13.90 26.26
CA PRO A 100 13.99 -14.13 25.34
C PRO A 100 13.77 -13.05 24.25
N GLN A 101 14.55 -11.96 24.18
CA GLN A 101 14.20 -10.79 23.34
C GLN A 101 15.18 -10.39 22.21
N GLU A 102 16.35 -11.02 22.05
CA GLU A 102 17.30 -10.56 21.02
C GLU A 102 16.89 -10.96 19.58
N ARG A 103 16.67 -9.95 18.71
CA ARG A 103 16.30 -10.16 17.30
C ARG A 103 17.52 -10.60 16.46
N GLN A 104 17.34 -11.64 15.64
CA GLN A 104 18.38 -12.25 14.78
C GLN A 104 19.16 -11.24 13.91
N ALA A 105 18.52 -10.18 13.41
CA ALA A 105 19.18 -9.16 12.59
C ALA A 105 20.21 -8.34 13.38
N ASP A 106 20.00 -8.11 14.67
CA ASP A 106 20.93 -7.34 15.51
C ASP A 106 22.16 -8.18 15.89
N ARG A 107 21.99 -9.52 16.00
CA ARG A 107 23.11 -10.47 16.11
C ARG A 107 24.02 -10.47 14.87
N ILE A 108 23.45 -10.42 13.67
CA ILE A 108 24.22 -10.37 12.41
C ILE A 108 25.06 -9.09 12.32
N ARG A 109 24.47 -7.95 12.70
CA ARG A 109 25.18 -6.66 12.70
C ARG A 109 26.35 -6.66 13.68
N ARG A 110 26.13 -7.14 14.91
CA ARG A 110 27.20 -7.22 15.92
C ARG A 110 28.34 -8.13 15.47
N PHE A 111 28.02 -9.30 14.91
CA PHE A 111 29.01 -10.23 14.39
C PHE A 111 29.92 -9.60 13.33
N VAL A 112 29.35 -8.87 12.36
CA VAL A 112 30.16 -8.26 11.29
C VAL A 112 30.97 -7.06 11.77
N LEU A 113 30.44 -6.28 12.73
CA LEU A 113 31.21 -5.21 13.38
C LEU A 113 32.49 -5.78 14.03
N GLU A 114 32.35 -6.81 14.86
CA GLU A 114 33.44 -7.37 15.65
C GLU A 114 34.45 -8.18 14.81
N ASN A 115 34.00 -8.88 13.76
CA ASN A 115 34.84 -9.83 13.03
C ASN A 115 35.36 -9.32 11.69
N HIS A 116 34.79 -8.23 11.14
CA HIS A 116 35.23 -7.67 9.87
C HIS A 116 35.61 -6.19 9.97
N ILE A 117 34.78 -5.35 10.62
CA ILE A 117 35.01 -3.90 10.65
C ILE A 117 36.14 -3.51 11.62
N GLU A 118 36.06 -3.94 12.88
CA GLU A 118 37.06 -3.59 13.90
C GLU A 118 38.48 -4.15 13.60
N PRO A 119 38.63 -5.38 13.07
CA PRO A 119 39.94 -5.88 12.65
C PRO A 119 40.55 -5.07 11.49
N ALA A 120 39.76 -4.66 10.50
CA ALA A 120 40.24 -3.84 9.38
C ALA A 120 40.64 -2.42 9.85
N ARG A 121 39.93 -1.85 10.83
CA ARG A 121 40.32 -0.60 11.51
C ARG A 121 41.64 -0.73 12.27
N ALA A 122 41.82 -1.81 13.04
CA ALA A 122 43.05 -2.05 13.77
C ALA A 122 44.27 -2.22 12.85
N GLN A 123 44.06 -2.64 11.61
CA GLN A 123 45.07 -2.77 10.56
C GLN A 123 45.30 -1.47 9.76
N GLY A 124 44.53 -0.42 10.05
CA GLY A 124 44.65 0.89 9.39
C GLY A 124 44.11 0.93 7.96
N GLU A 125 43.20 0.02 7.60
CA GLU A 125 42.60 -0.01 6.27
C GLU A 125 41.59 1.12 6.08
N SER A 126 41.55 1.70 4.87
CA SER A 126 40.61 2.78 4.54
C SER A 126 39.24 2.27 4.08
N ARG A 127 39.12 0.97 3.76
CA ARG A 127 37.89 0.31 3.31
C ARG A 127 37.92 -1.17 3.68
N VAL A 128 36.75 -1.77 3.85
CA VAL A 128 36.62 -3.21 4.11
C VAL A 128 35.48 -3.81 3.31
N GLU A 129 35.71 -4.99 2.73
CA GLU A 129 34.73 -5.73 1.95
C GLU A 129 34.20 -6.92 2.75
N VAL A 130 32.88 -7.07 2.79
CA VAL A 130 32.20 -8.16 3.50
C VAL A 130 31.30 -8.92 2.54
N VAL A 131 31.55 -10.23 2.39
CA VAL A 131 30.75 -11.12 1.56
C VAL A 131 29.66 -11.78 2.41
N THR A 132 28.39 -11.65 1.99
CA THR A 132 27.23 -12.13 2.76
C THR A 132 27.22 -13.63 2.96
N GLY A 133 27.73 -14.41 2.02
CA GLY A 133 27.88 -15.86 2.12
C GLY A 133 28.88 -16.29 3.19
N ASP A 134 29.93 -15.50 3.41
CA ASP A 134 30.92 -15.77 4.46
C ASP A 134 30.31 -15.53 5.83
N VAL A 135 29.57 -14.43 5.99
CA VAL A 135 28.84 -14.11 7.22
C VAL A 135 27.75 -15.17 7.50
N HIS A 136 26.98 -15.56 6.48
CA HIS A 136 25.95 -16.59 6.62
C HIS A 136 26.52 -17.96 7.00
N ARG A 137 27.68 -18.34 6.43
CA ARG A 137 28.40 -19.57 6.79
C ARG A 137 29.00 -19.49 8.19
N ALA A 138 29.69 -18.40 8.51
CA ALA A 138 30.36 -18.22 9.79
C ALA A 138 29.37 -18.16 10.97
N MET A 139 28.17 -17.64 10.74
CA MET A 139 27.09 -17.62 11.73
C MET A 139 26.16 -18.84 11.69
N ALA A 140 26.44 -19.84 10.83
CA ALA A 140 25.63 -21.05 10.66
C ALA A 140 24.11 -20.80 10.51
N LEU A 141 23.74 -19.77 9.73
CA LEU A 141 22.33 -19.40 9.52
C LEU A 141 21.68 -20.35 8.50
N ASP A 142 20.39 -20.69 8.67
CA ASP A 142 19.67 -21.65 7.80
C ASP A 142 18.56 -20.98 7.00
N ASN A 143 18.71 -20.95 5.67
CA ASN A 143 17.78 -20.32 4.72
C ASN A 143 17.42 -18.85 5.08
N LYS A 144 18.37 -18.11 5.67
CA LYS A 144 18.21 -16.72 6.13
C LYS A 144 19.14 -15.74 5.42
N MET A 145 19.56 -16.05 4.20
CA MET A 145 20.35 -15.11 3.37
C MET A 145 19.71 -13.72 3.21
N PRO A 146 18.36 -13.57 3.09
CA PRO A 146 17.72 -12.26 3.09
C PRO A 146 17.95 -11.46 4.37
N ALA A 147 18.03 -12.13 5.53
CA ALA A 147 18.26 -11.45 6.80
C ALA A 147 19.70 -10.92 6.93
N VAL A 148 20.69 -11.64 6.37
CA VAL A 148 22.09 -11.18 6.32
C VAL A 148 22.24 -9.99 5.37
N CYS A 149 21.68 -10.11 4.16
CA CYS A 149 21.74 -9.03 3.17
C CYS A 149 21.00 -7.77 3.66
N SER A 150 19.86 -7.93 4.34
CA SER A 150 19.09 -6.83 4.93
C SER A 150 19.79 -6.23 6.15
N ALA A 151 20.43 -7.05 7.01
CA ALA A 151 21.16 -6.54 8.17
C ALA A 151 22.35 -5.67 7.75
N LEU A 152 23.14 -6.14 6.79
CA LEU A 152 24.35 -5.46 6.31
C LEU A 152 24.05 -4.28 5.39
N GLY A 153 23.06 -4.41 4.50
CA GLY A 153 22.63 -3.32 3.61
C GLY A 153 21.71 -2.27 4.25
N SER A 154 21.60 -2.25 5.59
CA SER A 154 20.71 -1.30 6.29
C SER A 154 21.49 -0.12 6.85
N GLY A 155 20.89 1.08 6.81
CA GLY A 155 21.43 2.26 7.47
C GLY A 155 21.65 2.08 8.98
N LYS A 156 20.93 1.15 9.62
CA LYS A 156 21.15 0.76 11.03
C LYS A 156 22.53 0.12 11.25
N PHE A 157 23.09 -0.59 10.26
CA PHE A 157 24.45 -1.13 10.35
C PHE A 157 25.51 -0.06 10.08
N GLU A 158 25.30 0.81 9.09
CA GLU A 158 26.17 1.97 8.84
C GLU A 158 26.28 2.87 10.08
N GLU A 159 25.15 3.12 10.76
CA GLU A 159 25.09 3.88 12.00
C GLU A 159 25.76 3.14 13.18
N LEU A 160 25.48 1.85 13.35
CA LEU A 160 26.03 1.03 14.43
C LEU A 160 27.55 0.82 14.31
N ALA A 161 28.04 0.60 13.09
CA ALA A 161 29.45 0.38 12.82
C ALA A 161 30.21 1.68 12.54
N GLY A 162 29.53 2.80 12.30
CA GLY A 162 30.18 4.08 11.97
C GLY A 162 30.91 4.06 10.63
N VAL A 163 30.32 3.41 9.62
CA VAL A 163 30.89 3.21 8.27
C VAL A 163 29.85 3.62 7.22
N LYS A 164 30.26 3.77 5.96
CA LYS A 164 29.32 3.95 4.83
C LYS A 164 29.52 2.89 3.77
N ILE A 165 28.43 2.37 3.23
CA ILE A 165 28.45 1.52 2.04
C ILE A 165 28.79 2.41 0.85
N ILE A 166 29.91 2.11 0.21
CA ILE A 166 30.33 2.78 -1.02
C ILE A 166 30.03 1.94 -2.25
N ASP A 167 29.88 0.63 -2.09
CA ASP A 167 29.54 -0.26 -3.19
C ASP A 167 28.83 -1.52 -2.68
N ARG A 168 27.90 -2.02 -3.50
CA ARG A 168 27.19 -3.28 -3.28
C ARG A 168 27.08 -4.03 -4.61
N GLN A 169 27.79 -5.15 -4.70
CA GLN A 169 27.81 -5.98 -5.91
C GLN A 169 27.12 -7.33 -5.68
N GLY A 170 26.32 -7.76 -6.65
CA GLY A 170 25.68 -9.08 -6.69
C GLY A 170 24.16 -9.09 -6.50
N PRO A 171 23.50 -10.23 -6.78
CA PRO A 171 22.03 -10.35 -6.76
C PRO A 171 21.43 -10.17 -5.36
N ALA A 172 20.27 -9.52 -5.25
CA ALA A 172 19.61 -9.33 -3.95
C ALA A 172 19.37 -10.67 -3.23
N ASN A 173 19.66 -10.72 -1.92
CA ASN A 173 19.51 -11.90 -1.05
C ASN A 173 20.36 -13.12 -1.45
N SER A 174 21.47 -12.93 -2.16
CA SER A 174 22.43 -13.99 -2.52
C SER A 174 23.59 -14.12 -1.52
N SER A 175 24.21 -15.31 -1.46
CA SER A 175 25.47 -15.57 -0.74
C SER A 175 26.69 -14.93 -1.40
N THR A 176 26.56 -14.51 -2.66
CA THR A 176 27.64 -13.88 -3.43
C THR A 176 27.63 -12.36 -3.33
N VAL A 177 26.70 -11.76 -2.58
CA VAL A 177 26.63 -10.30 -2.41
C VAL A 177 27.83 -9.83 -1.61
N ARG A 178 28.45 -8.75 -2.09
CA ARG A 178 29.57 -8.10 -1.41
C ARG A 178 29.20 -6.67 -1.07
N PHE A 179 29.45 -6.29 0.16
CA PHE A 179 29.32 -4.91 0.63
C PHE A 179 30.71 -4.35 0.88
N THR A 180 31.03 -3.24 0.21
CA THR A 180 32.26 -2.50 0.47
C THR A 180 31.94 -1.28 1.31
N TYR A 181 32.60 -1.19 2.47
CA TYR A 181 32.42 -0.11 3.42
C TYR A 181 33.65 0.80 3.43
N ASP A 182 33.41 2.11 3.43
CA ASP A 182 34.42 3.14 3.69
C ASP A 182 34.61 3.30 5.21
N LEU A 183 35.84 3.04 5.65
CA LEU A 183 36.26 3.14 7.05
C LEU A 183 36.73 4.57 7.41
N ALA A 184 37.09 5.37 6.41
CA ALA A 184 37.59 6.75 6.56
C ALA A 184 36.47 7.80 6.59
N ALA A 185 35.21 7.40 6.41
CA ALA A 185 34.04 8.27 6.47
C ALA A 185 33.84 9.00 7.82
N ASN A 186 34.72 8.76 8.80
CA ASN A 186 34.66 9.37 10.13
C ASN A 186 36.02 9.79 10.74
N GLU A 187 36.98 10.28 9.94
CA GLU A 187 38.10 11.05 10.50
C GLU A 187 37.94 12.56 10.28
N THR A 188 37.09 13.18 11.09
CA THR A 188 37.46 14.30 11.98
C THR A 188 36.24 14.83 12.76
N GLY A 189 36.10 14.38 14.01
CA GLY A 189 35.29 15.03 15.03
C GLY A 189 34.02 14.26 15.41
N ASN A 190 33.86 14.07 16.73
CA ASN A 190 32.60 13.69 17.38
C ASN A 190 31.44 14.37 16.66
N TRP A 191 30.47 13.60 16.13
CA TRP A 191 29.37 14.15 15.34
C TRP A 191 28.62 15.27 16.09
N ALA A 192 28.59 15.21 17.42
CA ALA A 192 28.04 16.25 18.29
C ALA A 192 28.84 17.57 18.24
N GLU A 193 30.17 17.51 18.11
CA GLU A 193 31.01 18.69 17.92
C GLU A 193 30.70 19.38 16.59
N ARG A 194 30.48 18.60 15.53
CA ARG A 194 30.12 19.13 14.21
C ARG A 194 28.75 19.82 14.24
N VAL A 195 27.75 19.23 14.91
CA VAL A 195 26.43 19.86 15.11
C VAL A 195 26.57 21.18 15.86
N LEU A 196 27.37 21.23 16.93
CA LEU A 196 27.61 22.46 17.69
C LEU A 196 28.36 23.52 16.86
N ARG A 197 29.32 23.13 16.03
CA ARG A 197 30.04 24.04 15.12
C ARG A 197 29.13 24.64 14.06
N GLN A 198 28.25 23.82 13.48
CA GLN A 198 27.27 24.29 12.50
C GLN A 198 26.27 25.26 13.14
N ARG A 199 25.90 25.00 14.40
CA ARG A 199 24.83 25.73 15.09
C ARG A 199 25.29 27.02 15.79
N TYR A 200 26.48 27.01 16.37
CA TYR A 200 27.02 28.12 17.18
C TYR A 200 28.34 28.70 16.61
N GLY A 201 28.84 28.19 15.48
CA GLY A 201 30.05 28.67 14.85
C GLY A 201 31.33 28.13 15.50
N ALA A 202 32.39 28.95 15.54
CA ALA A 202 33.67 28.53 16.09
C ALA A 202 33.60 28.34 17.63
N PRO A 203 34.24 27.31 18.19
CA PRO A 203 34.24 27.09 19.63
C PRO A 203 34.97 28.21 20.36
N ILE A 204 34.47 28.58 21.54
CA ILE A 204 35.08 29.59 22.41
C ILE A 204 36.30 29.03 23.16
N ALA A 205 36.34 27.73 23.39
CA ALA A 205 37.50 27.01 23.94
C ALA A 205 37.45 25.53 23.54
N LYS A 206 38.61 24.96 23.21
CA LYS A 206 38.78 23.53 22.93
C LYS A 206 40.03 23.00 23.62
N SER A 207 39.90 21.83 24.23
CA SER A 207 40.97 21.02 24.83
C SER A 207 40.80 19.57 24.37
N ASP A 208 41.73 18.70 24.76
CA ASP A 208 41.64 17.24 24.60
C ASP A 208 40.39 16.64 25.29
N LYS A 209 39.90 17.27 26.37
CA LYS A 209 38.77 16.77 27.17
C LYS A 209 37.43 17.46 26.94
N MET A 210 37.43 18.66 26.37
CA MET A 210 36.22 19.49 26.31
C MET A 210 36.28 20.47 25.14
N VAL A 211 35.14 20.67 24.47
CA VAL A 211 34.93 21.74 23.49
C VAL A 211 33.67 22.53 23.86
N SER A 212 33.74 23.85 23.82
CA SER A 212 32.67 24.73 24.29
C SER A 212 32.30 25.81 23.28
N PHE A 213 31.04 26.24 23.33
CA PHE A 213 30.43 27.21 22.43
C PHE A 213 29.60 28.22 23.23
N ALA A 214 29.42 29.42 22.67
CA ALA A 214 28.54 30.45 23.23
C ALA A 214 27.32 30.62 22.33
N LEU A 215 26.15 30.79 22.95
CA LEU A 215 24.90 31.18 22.32
C LEU A 215 24.87 32.69 22.12
N THR A 216 23.94 33.15 21.28
CA THR A 216 23.71 34.58 21.02
C THR A 216 23.26 35.36 22.26
N ASP A 217 22.64 34.69 23.24
CA ASP A 217 22.20 35.26 24.52
C ASP A 217 23.26 35.13 25.64
N ALA A 218 24.52 34.87 25.27
CA ALA A 218 25.69 34.72 26.14
C ALA A 218 25.70 33.49 27.06
N ARG A 219 24.72 32.59 26.96
CA ARG A 219 24.80 31.27 27.61
C ARG A 219 25.81 30.37 26.91
N GLN A 220 26.35 29.40 27.62
CA GLN A 220 27.35 28.48 27.08
C GLN A 220 26.85 27.03 27.02
N VAL A 221 27.46 26.25 26.15
CA VAL A 221 27.32 24.78 26.08
C VAL A 221 28.71 24.17 25.94
N ALA A 222 28.99 23.08 26.65
CA ALA A 222 30.26 22.38 26.55
C ALA A 222 30.07 20.87 26.33
N LEU A 223 30.66 20.33 25.27
CA LEU A 223 30.69 18.92 24.93
C LEU A 223 31.95 18.27 25.50
N GLN A 224 31.75 17.20 26.26
CA GLN A 224 32.82 16.43 26.86
C GLN A 224 33.36 15.40 25.85
N LEU A 225 34.68 15.40 25.64
CA LEU A 225 35.37 14.62 24.60
C LEU A 225 36.13 13.40 25.14
N ASP A 226 36.39 13.36 26.45
CA ASP A 226 37.16 12.30 27.11
C ASP A 226 36.31 11.13 27.63
N VAL A 227 35.05 11.05 27.20
CA VAL A 227 34.10 10.00 27.58
C VAL A 227 33.49 9.36 26.33
N GLY A 228 33.36 8.02 26.33
CA GLY A 228 32.84 7.25 25.19
C GLY A 228 31.33 7.43 24.93
N THR A 229 30.64 8.26 25.69
CA THR A 229 29.20 8.57 25.54
C THR A 229 29.02 10.07 25.31
N CYS A 230 28.09 10.48 24.43
CA CYS A 230 27.84 11.90 24.18
C CYS A 230 27.29 12.59 25.45
N GLN A 231 28.04 13.51 26.02
CA GLN A 231 27.68 14.25 27.24
C GLN A 231 27.89 15.75 27.03
N ILE A 232 26.88 16.55 27.34
CA ILE A 232 26.95 18.01 27.26
C ILE A 232 26.61 18.68 28.59
N TRP A 233 27.31 19.77 28.86
CA TRP A 233 27.12 20.64 29.99
C TRP A 233 26.38 21.90 29.56
N LEU A 234 25.32 22.23 30.29
CA LEU A 234 24.40 23.34 30.02
C LEU A 234 24.30 24.22 31.28
N GLU A 235 24.22 25.55 31.11
CA GLU A 235 23.87 26.43 32.24
C GLU A 235 22.42 26.12 32.70
N ASP A 236 22.22 25.91 33.99
CA ASP A 236 20.96 25.47 34.60
C ASP A 236 20.30 26.62 35.38
N ASP A 237 18.97 26.69 35.34
CA ASP A 237 18.15 27.72 35.99
C ASP A 237 16.94 27.04 36.66
N GLU A 238 16.70 27.32 37.95
CA GLU A 238 15.60 26.73 38.73
C GLU A 238 14.21 27.00 38.13
N SER A 239 14.08 28.07 37.34
CA SER A 239 12.83 28.44 36.68
C SER A 239 12.58 27.69 35.37
N ARG A 240 13.55 26.92 34.85
CA ARG A 240 13.46 26.25 33.54
C ARG A 240 12.98 24.81 33.67
N LYS A 241 12.02 24.41 32.82
CA LYS A 241 11.63 22.99 32.63
C LYS A 241 12.85 22.14 32.32
N ALA A 242 12.96 20.94 32.89
CA ALA A 242 14.06 20.03 32.60
C ALA A 242 14.19 19.74 31.08
N PRO A 243 15.42 19.52 30.56
CA PRO A 243 15.64 19.13 29.17
C PRO A 243 14.92 17.81 28.84
N PRO A 244 14.52 17.59 27.57
CA PRO A 244 13.76 16.43 27.13
C PRO A 244 14.64 15.17 27.01
N VAL A 245 15.19 14.70 28.13
CA VAL A 245 16.08 13.54 28.25
C VAL A 245 15.89 12.80 29.57
N ASP A 246 16.09 11.49 29.55
CA ASP A 246 15.91 10.63 30.73
C ASP A 246 17.09 10.66 31.71
N GLN A 247 18.29 11.07 31.25
CA GLN A 247 19.51 11.08 32.06
C GLN A 247 20.11 12.49 32.17
N ILE A 248 19.76 13.18 33.26
CA ILE A 248 20.28 14.50 33.64
C ILE A 248 20.85 14.48 35.07
N ARG A 249 21.95 15.20 35.28
CA ARG A 249 22.51 15.47 36.60
C ARG A 249 22.72 16.97 36.81
N HIS A 250 22.06 17.52 37.82
CA HIS A 250 22.22 18.93 38.21
C HIS A 250 23.36 19.13 39.21
N TYR A 251 24.07 20.24 39.08
CA TYR A 251 25.14 20.67 39.98
C TYR A 251 24.83 22.05 40.54
N LEU A 252 24.84 22.18 41.86
CA LEU A 252 24.70 23.47 42.54
C LEU A 252 25.91 24.37 42.28
N ALA A 253 25.76 25.69 42.45
CA ALA A 253 26.79 26.67 42.14
C ALA A 253 28.15 26.37 42.82
N ALA A 254 28.13 25.96 44.08
CA ALA A 254 29.32 25.65 44.87
C ALA A 254 29.83 24.19 44.73
N GLN A 255 29.12 23.33 43.98
CA GLN A 255 29.43 21.90 43.92
C GLN A 255 30.63 21.64 42.99
N PRO A 256 31.61 20.81 43.40
CA PRO A 256 32.72 20.42 42.53
C PRO A 256 32.23 19.78 41.24
N ARG A 257 32.85 20.17 40.12
CA ARG A 257 32.50 19.75 38.74
C ARG A 257 33.74 19.79 37.86
N HIS A 258 33.59 19.31 36.63
CA HIS A 258 34.72 19.09 35.71
C HIS A 258 35.59 20.35 35.55
N SER A 259 36.91 20.21 35.77
CA SER A 259 37.84 21.34 35.87
C SER A 259 38.07 22.08 34.54
N ASN A 260 37.88 21.40 33.41
CA ASN A 260 38.03 21.97 32.08
C ASN A 260 36.77 22.65 31.51
N LEU A 261 35.72 22.83 32.33
CA LEU A 261 34.55 23.62 31.92
C LEU A 261 34.94 25.06 31.59
N PRO A 262 34.22 25.75 30.69
CA PRO A 262 34.49 27.15 30.40
C PRO A 262 34.23 28.02 31.64
N PRO A 263 34.86 29.21 31.76
CA PRO A 263 34.85 30.02 32.98
C PRO A 263 33.47 30.20 33.63
N ARG A 264 32.41 30.45 32.84
CA ARG A 264 31.04 30.65 33.36
C ARG A 264 30.40 29.41 33.99
N MET A 265 30.89 28.22 33.63
CA MET A 265 30.41 26.93 34.10
C MET A 265 31.31 26.31 35.18
N ARG A 266 32.37 26.99 35.64
CA ARG A 266 33.24 26.50 36.71
C ARG A 266 32.65 26.78 38.09
N HIS A 267 32.92 25.90 39.06
CA HIS A 267 32.49 26.12 40.45
C HIS A 267 33.35 27.20 41.15
N SER A 268 34.55 27.46 40.61
CA SER A 268 35.44 28.56 41.01
C SER A 268 35.90 29.33 39.76
N PRO A 269 35.07 30.25 39.23
CA PRO A 269 35.37 30.96 37.99
C PRO A 269 36.45 32.05 38.20
N PRO A 270 37.39 32.25 37.25
CA PRO A 270 38.38 33.32 37.33
C PRO A 270 37.76 34.72 37.11
N GLY A 271 38.39 35.76 37.68
CA GLY A 271 38.03 37.15 37.38
C GLY A 271 36.80 37.74 38.09
N GLY A 272 36.40 37.19 39.24
CA GLY A 272 35.34 37.77 40.08
C GLY A 272 33.90 37.45 39.65
N MET A 273 33.68 36.51 38.72
CA MET A 273 32.33 36.05 38.35
C MET A 273 31.70 35.24 39.47
N ALA A 274 30.37 35.32 39.64
CA ALA A 274 29.66 34.45 40.56
C ALA A 274 29.49 33.03 39.96
N PRO A 275 29.72 31.95 40.72
CA PRO A 275 29.49 30.58 40.23
C PRO A 275 28.01 30.32 39.99
N ARG A 276 27.70 29.61 38.90
CA ARG A 276 26.32 29.33 38.43
C ARG A 276 25.95 27.86 38.56
N ARG A 277 24.66 27.53 38.59
CA ARG A 277 24.19 26.14 38.47
C ARG A 277 24.43 25.63 37.03
N VAL A 278 24.70 24.34 36.89
CA VAL A 278 24.84 23.68 35.58
C VAL A 278 24.20 22.30 35.60
N ALA A 279 23.81 21.82 34.44
CA ALA A 279 23.33 20.46 34.23
C ALA A 279 24.26 19.70 33.29
N LEU A 280 24.54 18.44 33.62
CA LEU A 280 25.17 17.47 32.73
C LEU A 280 24.08 16.59 32.14
N VAL A 281 23.99 16.56 30.81
CA VAL A 281 23.01 15.79 30.05
C VAL A 281 23.73 14.72 29.25
N LYS A 282 23.30 13.46 29.40
CA LYS A 282 23.78 12.34 28.59
C LYS A 282 22.83 12.11 27.42
N ILE A 283 23.39 11.93 26.23
CA ILE A 283 22.64 11.93 24.97
C ILE A 283 22.91 10.65 24.19
N GLU A 284 21.84 9.97 23.80
CA GLU A 284 21.91 8.64 23.20
C GLU A 284 22.09 8.67 21.67
N ASN A 285 21.52 9.66 21.00
CA ASN A 285 21.56 9.78 19.54
C ASN A 285 21.44 11.24 19.07
N ALA A 286 21.65 11.47 17.77
CA ALA A 286 21.66 12.80 17.17
C ALA A 286 20.31 13.53 17.22
N ILE A 287 19.20 12.79 17.20
CA ILE A 287 17.85 13.37 17.28
C ILE A 287 17.60 13.91 18.69
N ALA A 288 17.96 13.15 19.73
CA ALA A 288 17.91 13.61 21.12
C ALA A 288 18.84 14.82 21.33
N PHE A 289 20.01 14.83 20.68
CA PHE A 289 20.94 15.96 20.73
C PHE A 289 20.35 17.25 20.19
N ALA A 290 19.75 17.20 19.00
CA ALA A 290 19.09 18.34 18.39
C ALA A 290 17.96 18.87 19.30
N LYS A 291 17.12 17.98 19.84
CA LYS A 291 16.02 18.33 20.75
C LYS A 291 16.49 19.02 22.03
N VAL A 292 17.60 18.57 22.62
CA VAL A 292 18.17 19.22 23.81
C VAL A 292 18.71 20.60 23.48
N LEU A 293 19.35 20.78 22.32
CA LEU A 293 19.82 22.10 21.88
C LEU A 293 18.66 23.05 21.54
N ASP A 294 17.60 22.55 20.90
CA ASP A 294 16.37 23.30 20.63
C ASP A 294 15.72 23.78 21.94
N TRP A 295 15.54 22.87 22.92
CA TRP A 295 15.08 23.22 24.27
C TRP A 295 16.00 24.26 24.92
N TYR A 296 17.32 24.06 24.83
CA TYR A 296 18.27 24.95 25.46
C TYR A 296 18.20 26.35 24.86
N GLU A 297 18.01 26.48 23.54
CA GLU A 297 17.84 27.77 22.86
C GLU A 297 16.47 28.42 23.11
N GLY A 298 15.54 27.75 23.80
CA GLY A 298 14.16 28.22 23.94
C GLY A 298 13.33 28.04 22.67
N LYS A 299 13.81 27.22 21.71
CA LYS A 299 13.10 26.84 20.49
C LYS A 299 12.24 25.61 20.77
N SER A 300 11.24 25.75 21.62
CA SER A 300 10.22 24.72 21.82
C SER A 300 9.20 24.79 20.69
N GLY A 301 9.13 23.75 19.87
CA GLY A 301 8.18 23.60 18.77
C GLY A 301 8.81 23.82 17.39
N GLY A 302 8.87 22.75 16.58
CA GLY A 302 9.24 22.87 15.17
C GLY A 302 8.38 23.94 14.49
N ALA A 303 8.97 24.76 13.62
CA ALA A 303 8.24 25.81 12.92
C ALA A 303 6.98 25.22 12.27
N LEU A 304 5.81 25.78 12.59
CA LEU A 304 4.56 25.37 11.95
C LEU A 304 4.73 25.40 10.43
N ASN A 305 4.24 24.37 9.74
CA ASN A 305 4.11 24.40 8.30
C ASN A 305 3.13 25.52 7.90
N ARG A 306 3.68 26.70 7.58
CA ARG A 306 2.93 27.91 7.24
C ARG A 306 2.05 27.71 6.01
N GLU A 307 2.52 26.91 5.06
CA GLU A 307 1.77 26.61 3.84
C GLU A 307 0.53 25.76 4.13
N ALA A 308 0.68 24.71 4.94
CA ALA A 308 -0.44 23.89 5.39
C ALA A 308 -1.46 24.73 6.18
N LEU A 309 -0.99 25.65 7.02
CA LEU A 309 -1.84 26.54 7.80
C LEU A 309 -2.60 27.55 6.92
N GLU A 310 -1.97 28.09 5.86
CA GLU A 310 -2.65 28.91 4.85
C GLU A 310 -3.70 28.12 4.05
N ARG A 311 -3.48 26.84 3.79
CA ARG A 311 -4.52 25.98 3.19
C ARG A 311 -5.73 25.85 4.12
N TYR A 312 -5.49 25.66 5.42
CA TYR A 312 -6.58 25.57 6.40
C TYR A 312 -7.35 26.89 6.47
N LYS A 313 -6.66 28.03 6.40
CA LYS A 313 -7.30 29.36 6.27
C LYS A 313 -8.25 29.43 5.08
N LYS A 314 -7.81 28.97 3.90
CA LYS A 314 -8.63 28.97 2.67
C LYS A 314 -9.87 28.08 2.82
N LEU A 315 -9.72 26.88 3.37
CA LEU A 315 -10.85 25.97 3.60
C LEU A 315 -11.86 26.58 4.58
N PHE A 316 -11.38 27.20 5.65
CA PHE A 316 -12.22 27.88 6.63
C PHE A 316 -13.01 29.03 6.00
N LEU A 317 -12.36 29.88 5.20
CA LEU A 317 -13.00 31.00 4.50
C LEU A 317 -13.99 30.54 3.41
N ALA A 318 -13.69 29.43 2.73
CA ALA A 318 -14.61 28.83 1.76
C ALA A 318 -15.91 28.35 2.42
N ARG A 319 -15.81 27.80 3.65
CA ARG A 319 -16.98 27.37 4.42
C ARG A 319 -17.77 28.55 4.97
N TYR A 320 -17.08 29.53 5.57
CA TYR A 320 -17.69 30.70 6.18
C TYR A 320 -17.50 31.93 5.30
N ALA A 321 -18.17 31.92 4.13
CA ALA A 321 -18.17 33.05 3.21
C ALA A 321 -18.67 34.32 3.92
N GLY A 322 -17.85 35.38 3.89
CA GLY A 322 -18.12 36.63 4.62
C GLY A 322 -17.60 36.67 6.06
N PHE A 323 -16.83 35.67 6.51
CA PHE A 323 -16.07 35.77 7.75
C PHE A 323 -15.05 36.92 7.68
N ALA A 324 -15.18 37.88 8.60
CA ALA A 324 -14.26 39.01 8.72
C ALA A 324 -13.18 38.72 9.76
N ASP A 325 -13.60 38.49 11.02
CA ASP A 325 -12.74 38.12 12.14
C ASP A 325 -13.55 37.44 13.26
N PHE A 326 -12.85 36.80 14.20
CA PHE A 326 -13.48 36.08 15.33
C PHE A 326 -14.15 36.99 16.36
N GLY A 327 -13.85 38.29 16.40
CA GLY A 327 -14.50 39.26 17.28
C GLY A 327 -15.93 39.63 16.86
N VAL A 328 -16.34 39.30 15.64
CA VAL A 328 -17.70 39.57 15.15
C VAL A 328 -18.71 38.60 15.75
N GLN A 329 -19.70 39.12 16.49
CA GLN A 329 -20.79 38.36 17.09
C GLN A 329 -21.98 38.17 16.13
N ALA A 330 -21.69 37.87 14.87
CA ALA A 330 -22.67 37.66 13.80
C ALA A 330 -22.05 36.85 12.64
N GLY A 331 -22.88 36.22 11.81
CA GLY A 331 -22.45 35.48 10.62
C GLY A 331 -22.32 33.97 10.84
N GLY A 332 -22.09 33.22 9.75
CA GLY A 332 -22.20 31.75 9.73
C GLY A 332 -21.31 31.04 10.76
N TYR A 333 -20.06 31.47 10.93
CA TYR A 333 -19.17 30.90 11.95
C TYR A 333 -19.70 31.12 13.37
N TYR A 334 -20.13 32.36 13.67
CA TYR A 334 -20.61 32.69 15.01
C TYR A 334 -21.86 31.88 15.36
N GLU A 335 -22.84 31.80 14.45
CA GLU A 335 -24.09 31.06 14.68
C GLU A 335 -23.86 29.55 14.79
N GLU A 336 -23.01 28.96 13.95
CA GLU A 336 -22.78 27.51 13.94
C GLU A 336 -21.83 27.03 15.04
N GLU A 337 -20.71 27.71 15.25
CA GLU A 337 -19.60 27.17 16.06
C GLU A 337 -19.38 27.90 17.37
N ARG A 338 -19.77 29.18 17.49
CA ARG A 338 -19.45 29.98 18.67
C ARG A 338 -20.62 30.20 19.62
N ARG A 339 -21.78 30.59 19.10
CA ARG A 339 -22.91 31.10 19.89
C ARG A 339 -23.33 30.13 20.99
N TYR A 340 -23.40 28.84 20.69
CA TYR A 340 -23.75 27.84 21.71
C TYR A 340 -22.61 27.62 22.72
N LYS A 341 -21.34 27.69 22.29
CA LYS A 341 -20.17 27.56 23.19
C LYS A 341 -20.08 28.73 24.16
N ASP A 342 -20.37 29.95 23.73
CA ASP A 342 -20.44 31.12 24.63
C ASP A 342 -21.49 30.93 25.73
N ALA A 343 -22.66 30.36 25.39
CA ALA A 343 -23.68 30.03 26.39
C ALA A 343 -23.21 28.96 27.39
N LEU A 344 -22.48 27.94 26.91
CA LEU A 344 -21.89 26.90 27.77
C LEU A 344 -20.78 27.47 28.67
N ILE A 345 -19.87 28.30 28.14
CA ILE A 345 -18.78 28.92 28.90
C ILE A 345 -19.34 29.82 30.02
N ALA A 346 -20.32 30.67 29.69
CA ALA A 346 -20.99 31.51 30.68
C ALA A 346 -21.60 30.67 31.81
N ARG A 347 -22.30 29.59 31.43
CA ARG A 347 -22.94 28.70 32.41
C ARG A 347 -21.93 27.93 33.26
N ALA A 348 -20.80 27.52 32.69
CA ALA A 348 -19.71 26.87 33.43
C ALA A 348 -19.07 27.84 34.45
N GLY A 349 -18.90 29.10 34.08
CA GLY A 349 -18.45 30.18 34.97
C GLY A 349 -19.41 30.38 36.15
N ASP A 350 -20.72 30.43 35.88
CA ASP A 350 -21.74 30.53 36.93
C ASP A 350 -21.65 29.35 37.91
N ILE A 351 -21.55 28.12 37.39
CA ILE A 351 -21.43 26.89 38.21
C ILE A 351 -20.21 26.97 39.11
N ARG A 352 -19.04 27.40 38.58
CA ARG A 352 -17.82 27.55 39.39
C ARG A 352 -17.96 28.61 40.49
N SER A 353 -18.77 29.66 40.25
CA SER A 353 -18.97 30.76 41.21
C SER A 353 -19.99 30.47 42.32
N GLN A 354 -20.79 29.39 42.20
CA GLN A 354 -21.87 29.07 43.14
C GLN A 354 -21.40 28.53 44.50
N GLY A 355 -20.11 28.23 44.67
CA GLY A 355 -19.57 27.72 45.93
C GLY A 355 -20.09 26.33 46.33
N LEU A 356 -20.49 25.52 45.34
CA LEU A 356 -20.97 24.15 45.53
C LEU A 356 -19.84 23.21 45.99
N GLY A 357 -20.21 22.08 46.59
CA GLY A 357 -19.25 21.00 46.87
C GLY A 357 -18.62 20.43 45.58
N ALA A 358 -17.51 19.68 45.70
CA ALA A 358 -16.81 19.12 44.54
C ALA A 358 -17.73 18.22 43.68
N ALA A 359 -18.40 17.22 44.27
CA ALA A 359 -19.35 16.37 43.57
C ALA A 359 -20.54 17.12 42.94
N GLU A 360 -21.08 18.13 43.63
CA GLU A 360 -22.21 18.94 43.13
C GLU A 360 -21.79 19.82 41.94
N THR A 361 -20.61 20.44 42.05
CA THR A 361 -19.97 21.18 40.95
C THR A 361 -19.74 20.28 39.75
N GLY A 362 -19.17 19.10 39.96
CA GLY A 362 -18.91 18.14 38.90
C GLY A 362 -20.18 17.60 38.24
N THR A 363 -21.23 17.35 39.02
CA THR A 363 -22.56 16.97 38.49
C THR A 363 -23.09 18.04 37.55
N ALA A 364 -23.09 19.31 37.98
CA ALA A 364 -23.60 20.42 37.18
C ALA A 364 -22.78 20.63 35.89
N LEU A 365 -21.45 20.45 35.96
CA LEU A 365 -20.57 20.56 34.79
C LEU A 365 -20.74 19.41 33.80
N LEU A 366 -20.94 18.17 34.28
CA LEU A 366 -21.20 17.01 33.42
C LEU A 366 -22.59 17.09 32.76
N ASP A 367 -23.60 17.59 33.47
CA ASP A 367 -24.93 17.85 32.90
C ASP A 367 -24.87 18.96 31.84
N LEU A 368 -24.04 19.98 32.06
CA LEU A 368 -23.77 21.01 31.06
C LEU A 368 -23.06 20.43 29.82
N LEU A 369 -22.01 19.63 30.02
CA LEU A 369 -21.23 19.02 28.94
C LEU A 369 -22.05 18.01 28.10
N THR A 370 -23.00 17.31 28.71
CA THR A 370 -23.85 16.30 28.03
C THR A 370 -25.20 16.86 27.57
N GLY A 371 -25.39 18.18 27.68
CA GLY A 371 -26.61 18.88 27.22
C GLY A 371 -27.86 18.67 28.08
N LYS A 372 -27.71 18.12 29.29
CA LYS A 372 -28.78 17.90 30.26
C LYS A 372 -29.11 19.13 31.11
N ALA A 373 -28.28 20.18 31.07
CA ALA A 373 -28.49 21.43 31.79
C ALA A 373 -29.46 22.41 31.09
N GLY A 374 -30.30 21.96 30.15
CA GLY A 374 -31.22 22.81 29.40
C GLY A 374 -30.58 23.62 28.26
N LEU A 375 -29.29 23.39 28.00
CA LEU A 375 -28.55 23.90 26.84
C LEU A 375 -28.09 22.69 26.02
N SER A 376 -28.24 22.72 24.69
CA SER A 376 -27.66 21.68 23.85
C SER A 376 -26.13 21.79 23.87
N SER A 377 -25.45 20.69 24.19
CA SER A 377 -23.99 20.61 24.12
C SER A 377 -23.58 19.77 22.93
N GLY A 378 -23.22 20.43 21.82
CA GLY A 378 -22.65 19.78 20.64
C GLY A 378 -21.17 19.41 20.77
N LEU A 379 -20.63 19.41 22.01
CA LEU A 379 -19.19 19.25 22.28
C LEU A 379 -18.74 17.78 22.32
N LEU A 380 -19.62 16.88 22.74
CA LEU A 380 -19.38 15.45 22.77
C LEU A 380 -20.18 14.76 21.66
N GLY A 381 -19.63 13.65 21.13
CA GLY A 381 -20.38 12.78 20.23
C GLY A 381 -21.29 11.81 21.00
N TRP A 382 -22.35 11.33 20.36
CA TRP A 382 -23.35 10.44 20.96
C TRP A 382 -22.75 9.21 21.69
N ARG A 383 -21.63 8.68 21.20
CA ARG A 383 -20.90 7.57 21.82
C ARG A 383 -20.28 7.97 23.16
N THR A 384 -19.65 9.13 23.23
CA THR A 384 -19.04 9.65 24.45
C THR A 384 -20.11 10.06 25.46
N ASP A 385 -21.23 10.65 25.01
CA ASP A 385 -22.37 10.95 25.89
C ASP A 385 -22.98 9.70 26.52
N SER A 386 -23.21 8.67 25.69
CA SER A 386 -23.70 7.37 26.16
C SER A 386 -22.74 6.76 27.18
N ARG A 387 -21.42 6.95 26.98
CA ARG A 387 -20.39 6.47 27.90
C ARG A 387 -20.38 7.22 29.22
N VAL A 388 -20.47 8.55 29.20
CA VAL A 388 -20.59 9.37 30.42
C VAL A 388 -21.83 8.95 31.21
N ALA A 389 -22.97 8.76 30.54
CA ALA A 389 -24.19 8.27 31.19
C ALA A 389 -24.01 6.87 31.83
N ALA A 390 -23.40 5.93 31.10
CA ALA A 390 -23.15 4.58 31.61
C ALA A 390 -22.19 4.55 32.79
N LEU A 391 -21.14 5.38 32.78
CA LEU A 391 -20.18 5.49 33.88
C LEU A 391 -20.81 6.10 35.13
N ARG A 392 -21.62 7.16 34.98
CA ARG A 392 -22.36 7.76 36.09
C ARG A 392 -23.39 6.78 36.70
N GLN A 393 -23.91 5.85 35.91
CA GLN A 393 -24.82 4.80 36.38
C GLN A 393 -24.09 3.65 37.08
N SER A 394 -22.96 3.17 36.52
CA SER A 394 -22.23 2.02 37.06
C SER A 394 -21.33 2.38 38.24
N HIS A 395 -20.77 3.59 38.24
CA HIS A 395 -19.83 4.10 39.23
C HIS A 395 -20.23 5.52 39.67
N PRO A 396 -21.37 5.66 40.36
CA PRO A 396 -21.91 6.96 40.75
C PRO A 396 -20.92 7.72 41.64
N GLY A 397 -20.68 9.00 41.32
CA GLY A 397 -19.82 9.89 42.08
C GLY A 397 -18.38 9.95 41.60
N VAL A 398 -17.87 8.96 40.85
CA VAL A 398 -16.46 8.95 40.41
C VAL A 398 -16.17 10.06 39.39
N LEU A 399 -17.03 10.19 38.38
CA LEU A 399 -16.89 11.26 37.37
C LEU A 399 -17.19 12.64 37.97
N GLU A 400 -18.19 12.71 38.85
CA GLU A 400 -18.60 13.93 39.54
C GLU A 400 -17.47 14.49 40.42
N GLU A 401 -16.84 13.65 41.24
CA GLU A 401 -15.71 14.08 42.08
C GLU A 401 -14.51 14.50 41.23
N ALA A 402 -14.19 13.76 40.16
CA ALA A 402 -13.11 14.12 39.24
C ALA A 402 -13.37 15.45 38.53
N ALA A 403 -14.60 15.69 38.06
CA ALA A 403 -15.00 16.94 37.41
C ALA A 403 -14.98 18.13 38.37
N GLY A 404 -15.44 17.93 39.60
CA GLY A 404 -15.37 18.93 40.67
C GLY A 404 -13.93 19.30 41.04
N ALA A 405 -13.07 18.29 41.20
CA ALA A 405 -11.65 18.50 41.49
C ALA A 405 -10.91 19.22 40.34
N LEU A 406 -11.27 18.95 39.09
CA LEU A 406 -10.76 19.69 37.93
C LEU A 406 -11.20 21.16 37.96
N ALA A 407 -12.45 21.45 38.35
CA ALA A 407 -12.98 22.80 38.42
C ALA A 407 -12.33 23.70 39.49
N GLN A 408 -11.76 23.09 40.53
CA GLN A 408 -11.08 23.78 41.64
C GLN A 408 -9.58 24.03 41.38
N ARG A 409 -9.01 23.47 40.30
CA ARG A 409 -7.57 23.61 40.00
C ARG A 409 -7.30 24.84 39.14
N GLU A 410 -6.23 25.54 39.49
CA GLU A 410 -5.77 26.72 38.74
C GLU A 410 -5.05 26.35 37.43
N ASP A 411 -4.26 25.27 37.43
CA ASP A 411 -3.57 24.78 36.22
C ASP A 411 -4.43 23.75 35.47
N PRO A 412 -4.92 24.06 34.26
CA PRO A 412 -5.74 23.14 33.47
C PRO A 412 -4.99 21.86 33.08
N VAL A 413 -3.66 21.91 32.91
CA VAL A 413 -2.87 20.74 32.52
C VAL A 413 -2.85 19.72 33.64
N SER A 414 -2.47 20.15 34.84
CA SER A 414 -2.54 19.30 36.03
C SER A 414 -3.97 18.83 36.30
N GLY A 415 -4.98 19.68 36.06
CA GLY A 415 -6.39 19.31 36.18
C GLY A 415 -6.79 18.13 35.29
N VAL A 416 -6.47 18.21 33.99
CA VAL A 416 -6.75 17.14 33.02
C VAL A 416 -6.05 15.84 33.40
N GLU A 417 -4.77 15.88 33.76
CA GLU A 417 -4.02 14.69 34.15
C GLU A 417 -4.60 14.01 35.39
N HIS A 418 -4.95 14.77 36.44
CA HIS A 418 -5.55 14.21 37.64
C HIS A 418 -6.95 13.63 37.38
N PHE A 419 -7.75 14.28 36.54
CA PHE A 419 -9.04 13.74 36.13
C PHE A 419 -8.85 12.38 35.44
N VAL A 420 -7.93 12.29 34.48
CA VAL A 420 -7.64 11.04 33.76
C VAL A 420 -7.20 9.95 34.71
N GLN A 421 -6.28 10.24 35.63
CA GLN A 421 -5.82 9.28 36.63
C GLN A 421 -6.97 8.77 37.52
N ALA A 422 -7.88 9.66 37.93
CA ALA A 422 -9.01 9.32 38.79
C ALA A 422 -10.01 8.40 38.09
N ILE A 423 -10.24 8.57 36.78
CA ILE A 423 -11.26 7.80 36.06
C ILE A 423 -10.71 6.62 35.26
N TRP A 424 -9.39 6.52 35.04
CA TRP A 424 -8.82 5.57 34.08
C TRP A 424 -9.16 4.12 34.39
N GLN A 425 -9.06 3.72 35.66
CA GLN A 425 -9.39 2.36 36.09
C GLN A 425 -10.86 2.04 35.73
N THR A 426 -11.78 2.88 36.20
CA THR A 426 -13.22 2.77 35.95
C THR A 426 -13.58 2.82 34.47
N LEU A 427 -12.86 3.64 33.69
CA LEU A 427 -13.06 3.76 32.25
C LEU A 427 -12.68 2.44 31.53
N THR A 428 -11.76 1.65 32.09
CA THR A 428 -11.23 0.41 31.48
C THR A 428 -11.88 -0.90 31.95
N GLU A 429 -12.66 -0.89 33.04
CA GLU A 429 -13.04 -2.09 33.81
C GLU A 429 -13.87 -3.17 33.07
N ASP A 430 -14.34 -2.92 31.84
CA ASP A 430 -15.10 -3.92 31.04
C ASP A 430 -14.92 -3.74 29.51
N GLN A 431 -13.75 -3.25 29.07
CA GLN A 431 -13.56 -2.89 27.65
C GLN A 431 -12.69 -3.87 26.87
N LYS A 432 -13.21 -4.30 25.70
CA LYS A 432 -12.46 -5.06 24.68
C LYS A 432 -11.37 -4.21 24.00
N SER A 433 -11.49 -2.89 24.01
CA SER A 433 -10.54 -1.92 23.45
C SER A 433 -10.27 -0.79 24.44
N LYS A 434 -9.06 -0.22 24.41
CA LYS A 434 -8.68 0.83 25.38
C LYS A 434 -9.33 2.19 25.02
N PRO A 435 -10.03 2.86 25.96
CA PRO A 435 -10.85 4.05 25.74
C PRO A 435 -10.03 5.36 25.78
N TYR A 436 -9.01 5.45 24.92
CA TYR A 436 -8.10 6.59 24.91
C TYR A 436 -8.79 7.89 24.50
N SER A 437 -9.77 7.85 23.58
CA SER A 437 -10.48 9.06 23.13
C SER A 437 -11.31 9.69 24.24
N GLU A 438 -11.98 8.88 25.04
CA GLU A 438 -12.78 9.33 26.20
C GLU A 438 -11.89 9.93 27.29
N SER A 439 -10.70 9.36 27.51
CA SER A 439 -9.70 9.96 28.41
C SER A 439 -9.21 11.34 27.95
N ARG A 440 -9.40 11.69 26.68
CA ARG A 440 -8.97 12.98 26.12
C ARG A 440 -10.11 13.97 26.09
N ASN A 441 -11.25 13.55 25.54
CA ASN A 441 -12.37 14.41 25.22
C ASN A 441 -13.06 14.93 26.49
N ILE A 442 -13.41 14.05 27.43
CA ILE A 442 -14.15 14.41 28.65
C ILE A 442 -13.41 15.46 29.50
N PRO A 443 -12.17 15.22 29.97
CA PRO A 443 -11.48 16.19 30.84
C PRO A 443 -11.08 17.47 30.13
N SER A 444 -10.64 17.41 28.87
CA SER A 444 -10.18 18.60 28.14
C SER A 444 -11.32 19.54 27.76
N MET A 445 -12.52 19.02 27.42
CA MET A 445 -13.70 19.85 27.16
C MET A 445 -14.16 20.58 28.42
N LEU A 446 -14.15 19.91 29.57
CA LEU A 446 -14.45 20.55 30.86
C LEU A 446 -13.43 21.64 31.19
N ALA A 447 -12.14 21.33 31.04
CA ALA A 447 -11.07 22.31 31.25
C ALA A 447 -11.24 23.55 30.36
N ALA A 448 -11.55 23.34 29.07
CA ALA A 448 -11.77 24.43 28.11
C ALA A 448 -13.03 25.27 28.41
N LEU A 449 -14.09 24.70 28.99
CA LEU A 449 -15.25 25.48 29.44
C LEU A 449 -14.92 26.36 30.65
N LEU A 450 -14.05 25.88 31.55
CA LEU A 450 -13.70 26.56 32.81
C LEU A 450 -12.57 27.58 32.66
N ALA A 451 -11.66 27.35 31.71
CA ALA A 451 -10.50 28.19 31.43
C ALA A 451 -10.34 28.35 29.90
N PRO A 452 -11.30 29.01 29.21
CA PRO A 452 -11.31 29.08 27.74
C PRO A 452 -10.06 29.74 27.17
N ALA A 453 -9.46 30.67 27.90
CA ALA A 453 -8.22 31.32 27.51
C ALA A 453 -7.00 30.38 27.59
N ASP A 454 -6.99 29.38 28.48
CA ASP A 454 -5.78 28.62 28.88
C ASP A 454 -5.89 27.11 28.66
N ALA A 455 -7.06 26.61 28.26
CA ALA A 455 -7.33 25.20 28.02
C ALA A 455 -7.97 24.97 26.65
N PHE A 456 -7.59 23.86 26.02
CA PHE A 456 -8.07 23.46 24.69
C PHE A 456 -8.88 22.16 24.78
N GLY A 457 -10.09 22.16 24.25
CA GLY A 457 -10.94 20.96 24.20
C GLY A 457 -10.55 20.04 23.05
N ILE A 458 -10.29 18.76 23.35
CA ILE A 458 -9.72 17.81 22.39
C ILE A 458 -10.78 16.90 21.79
N ASN A 459 -10.92 16.99 20.46
CA ASN A 459 -11.40 15.88 19.65
C ASN A 459 -10.19 15.21 19.00
N THR A 460 -10.01 13.91 19.26
CA THR A 460 -8.78 13.17 18.95
C THR A 460 -8.37 13.24 17.48
N ASP A 461 -9.29 12.98 16.55
CA ASP A 461 -8.93 12.89 15.13
C ASP A 461 -8.63 14.27 14.51
N PRO A 462 -9.43 15.34 14.74
CA PRO A 462 -9.11 16.68 14.24
C PRO A 462 -7.76 17.21 14.71
N ILE A 463 -7.44 17.08 16.01
CA ILE A 463 -6.18 17.62 16.52
C ILE A 463 -4.97 16.81 16.03
N GLN A 464 -5.11 15.50 15.89
CA GLN A 464 -4.03 14.65 15.40
C GLN A 464 -3.73 14.91 13.93
N ARG A 465 -4.77 15.07 13.09
CA ARG A 465 -4.60 15.46 11.67
C ARG A 465 -3.95 16.84 11.53
N THR A 466 -4.39 17.79 12.35
CA THR A 466 -3.80 19.14 12.37
C THR A 466 -2.33 19.10 12.78
N ALA A 467 -1.98 18.31 13.81
CA ALA A 467 -0.61 18.15 14.23
C ALA A 467 0.28 17.50 13.17
N GLU A 468 -0.22 16.46 12.49
CA GLU A 468 0.50 15.81 11.39
C GLU A 468 0.76 16.81 10.26
N ALA A 469 -0.25 17.56 9.83
CA ALA A 469 -0.10 18.54 8.75
C ALA A 469 0.81 19.73 9.11
N LEU A 470 0.74 20.22 10.35
CA LEU A 470 1.46 21.43 10.76
C LEU A 470 2.84 21.16 11.37
N LEU A 471 3.05 20.00 11.99
CA LEU A 471 4.28 19.63 12.69
C LEU A 471 5.00 18.43 12.07
N GLY A 472 4.39 17.76 11.09
CA GLY A 472 4.94 16.53 10.48
C GLY A 472 4.96 15.32 11.43
N ARG A 473 4.25 15.40 12.56
CA ARG A 473 4.22 14.34 13.58
C ARG A 473 2.89 14.29 14.33
N LYS A 474 2.61 13.12 14.88
CA LYS A 474 1.56 12.88 15.86
C LYS A 474 1.91 13.48 17.23
N LEU A 475 0.93 14.07 17.91
CA LEU A 475 1.08 14.53 19.31
C LEU A 475 0.56 13.50 20.32
N LEU A 476 -0.47 12.74 19.95
CA LEU A 476 -1.16 11.83 20.86
C LEU A 476 -0.75 10.38 20.61
N GLY A 477 -0.29 9.68 21.66
CA GLY A 477 0.17 8.29 21.63
C GLY A 477 -0.94 7.25 21.85
N TRP A 478 -0.57 6.01 22.15
CA TRP A 478 -1.50 4.92 22.51
C TRP A 478 -1.58 4.74 24.03
N ASN A 479 -1.82 5.84 24.74
CA ASN A 479 -1.89 5.92 26.19
C ASN A 479 -3.02 6.90 26.62
N PRO A 480 -3.47 6.84 27.88
CA PRO A 480 -4.34 7.86 28.45
C PRO A 480 -3.70 9.23 28.32
N MET A 481 -4.51 10.28 28.19
CA MET A 481 -4.00 11.64 28.07
C MET A 481 -3.03 11.98 29.21
N THR A 482 -1.79 12.32 28.86
CA THR A 482 -0.76 12.74 29.81
C THR A 482 -0.64 14.26 29.86
N ALA A 483 -0.07 14.79 30.95
CA ALA A 483 0.24 16.22 31.02
C ALA A 483 1.25 16.66 29.94
N VAL A 484 2.12 15.76 29.46
CA VAL A 484 3.05 16.08 28.36
C VAL A 484 2.29 16.26 27.06
N GLU A 485 1.47 15.28 26.66
CA GLU A 485 0.67 15.35 25.43
C GLU A 485 -0.31 16.53 25.44
N TYR A 486 -0.97 16.81 26.58
CA TYR A 486 -1.88 17.94 26.68
C TYR A 486 -1.15 19.28 26.51
N ARG A 487 0.07 19.41 27.07
CA ARG A 487 0.92 20.60 26.85
C ARG A 487 1.32 20.74 25.39
N GLU A 488 1.69 19.66 24.70
CA GLU A 488 2.03 19.75 23.28
C GLU A 488 0.84 20.22 22.43
N VAL A 489 -0.38 19.78 22.76
CA VAL A 489 -1.60 20.26 22.10
C VAL A 489 -1.84 21.74 22.37
N LEU A 490 -1.66 22.21 23.61
CA LEU A 490 -1.77 23.64 23.93
C LEU A 490 -0.71 24.47 23.20
N GLU A 491 0.53 23.99 23.12
CA GLU A 491 1.61 24.65 22.37
C GLU A 491 1.26 24.80 20.89
N LEU A 492 0.72 23.74 20.26
CA LEU A 492 0.22 23.81 18.88
C LEU A 492 -0.93 24.81 18.73
N ALA A 493 -1.92 24.77 19.62
CA ALA A 493 -3.07 25.67 19.57
C ALA A 493 -2.65 27.14 19.74
N ARG A 494 -1.72 27.44 20.65
CA ARG A 494 -1.14 28.77 20.85
C ARG A 494 -0.33 29.24 19.65
N ALA A 495 0.41 28.33 19.01
CA ALA A 495 1.16 28.66 17.81
C ALA A 495 0.22 29.02 16.64
N ILE A 496 -0.92 28.32 16.50
CA ILE A 496 -1.96 28.68 15.51
C ILE A 496 -2.62 30.02 15.89
N GLU A 497 -2.95 30.23 17.16
CA GLU A 497 -3.54 31.47 17.67
C GLU A 497 -2.65 32.69 17.36
N ALA A 498 -1.34 32.56 17.56
CA ALA A 498 -0.36 33.60 17.26
C ALA A 498 -0.37 33.95 15.76
N VAL A 499 -0.43 32.96 14.86
CA VAL A 499 -0.51 33.22 13.41
C VAL A 499 -1.81 33.94 13.06
N MET A 500 -2.94 33.49 13.61
CA MET A 500 -4.24 34.14 13.39
C MET A 500 -4.17 35.62 13.75
N ARG A 501 -3.54 35.94 14.89
CA ARG A 501 -3.43 37.31 15.40
C ARG A 501 -2.41 38.15 14.65
N ASP A 502 -1.19 37.62 14.52
CA ASP A 502 -0.03 38.40 14.13
C ASP A 502 0.16 38.44 12.61
N GLU A 503 -0.31 37.41 11.89
CA GLU A 503 -0.13 37.29 10.43
C GLU A 503 -1.45 37.49 9.66
N TRP A 504 -2.59 37.06 10.21
CA TRP A 504 -3.89 37.13 9.52
C TRP A 504 -4.77 38.30 9.94
N ASP A 505 -4.38 39.04 10.97
CA ASP A 505 -5.19 40.09 11.61
C ASP A 505 -6.59 39.59 12.07
N TRP A 506 -6.70 38.29 12.35
CA TRP A 506 -7.88 37.70 12.98
C TRP A 506 -7.77 37.84 14.49
N LYS A 507 -8.88 38.13 15.16
CA LYS A 507 -8.90 38.39 16.61
C LYS A 507 -9.57 37.26 17.38
N PRO A 508 -8.94 36.08 17.53
CA PRO A 508 -9.49 35.00 18.32
C PRO A 508 -9.70 35.47 19.76
N ARG A 509 -10.87 35.17 20.33
CA ARG A 509 -11.23 35.54 21.70
C ARG A 509 -10.54 34.64 22.71
N ASP A 510 -10.38 33.37 22.36
CA ASP A 510 -9.84 32.32 23.21
C ASP A 510 -9.50 31.06 22.37
N LEU A 511 -9.11 29.97 23.03
CA LEU A 511 -8.75 28.73 22.37
C LEU A 511 -9.95 27.96 21.79
N TRP A 512 -11.20 28.35 22.08
CA TRP A 512 -12.38 27.81 21.39
C TRP A 512 -12.50 28.32 19.96
N ASP A 513 -12.01 29.52 19.67
CA ASP A 513 -11.95 30.00 18.28
C ASP A 513 -10.94 29.18 17.46
N VAL A 514 -9.79 28.87 18.05
CA VAL A 514 -8.78 27.98 17.46
C VAL A 514 -9.32 26.57 17.27
N GLN A 515 -10.04 26.04 18.26
CA GLN A 515 -10.67 24.73 18.14
C GLN A 515 -11.77 24.71 17.07
N GLY A 516 -12.63 25.74 17.03
CA GLY A 516 -13.68 25.89 16.02
C GLY A 516 -13.11 26.00 14.61
N PHE A 517 -11.98 26.69 14.45
CA PHE A 517 -11.22 26.68 13.19
C PHE A 517 -10.76 25.28 12.80
N ILE A 518 -10.09 24.57 13.71
CA ILE A 518 -9.60 23.19 13.47
C ILE A 518 -10.77 22.25 13.13
N TRP A 519 -11.87 22.34 13.86
CA TRP A 519 -13.05 21.51 13.64
C TRP A 519 -13.70 21.80 12.28
N ALA A 520 -13.86 23.08 11.92
CA ALA A 520 -14.46 23.48 10.67
C ALA A 520 -13.70 22.95 9.44
N VAL A 521 -12.37 22.85 9.52
CA VAL A 521 -11.52 22.35 8.42
C VAL A 521 -11.24 20.85 8.48
N SER A 522 -11.62 20.17 9.57
CA SER A 522 -11.33 18.74 9.80
C SER A 522 -12.55 17.82 9.71
N ARG A 523 -13.72 18.32 9.27
CA ARG A 523 -14.95 17.51 9.14
C ARG A 523 -14.84 16.52 7.95
N SER A 524 -15.48 15.36 8.12
CA SER A 524 -15.42 14.20 7.21
C SER A 524 -16.21 14.37 5.90
N ASP A 525 -16.83 15.53 5.68
CA ASP A 525 -17.53 15.94 4.46
C ASP A 525 -16.61 16.66 3.44
N GLN A 526 -15.31 16.78 3.73
CA GLN A 526 -14.31 17.38 2.83
C GLN A 526 -13.18 16.42 2.43
N PRO A 527 -12.64 16.54 1.20
CA PRO A 527 -11.60 15.68 0.66
C PRO A 527 -10.32 15.74 1.52
N ALA A 528 -9.65 14.59 1.67
CA ALA A 528 -8.46 14.44 2.50
C ALA A 528 -7.36 15.45 2.12
N ILE A 529 -6.79 16.10 3.12
CA ILE A 529 -5.57 16.91 2.97
C ILE A 529 -4.41 15.91 2.81
N ASN A 530 -3.98 15.69 1.57
CA ASN A 530 -2.78 14.91 1.27
C ASN A 530 -1.52 15.76 1.53
N ASP A 531 -0.59 15.21 2.30
CA ASP A 531 0.78 15.72 2.46
C ASP A 531 1.62 15.31 1.23
N GLU A 532 2.11 16.28 0.47
CA GLU A 532 3.30 16.11 -0.38
C GLU A 532 4.22 17.35 -0.26
N PRO A 533 5.56 17.17 -0.29
CA PRO A 533 6.53 18.25 -0.33
C PRO A 533 6.66 18.85 -1.74
N VAL A 534 6.69 20.19 -1.81
CA VAL A 534 6.63 21.01 -3.05
C VAL A 534 7.78 20.74 -4.05
N PRO A 535 7.47 20.52 -5.34
CA PRO A 535 8.28 20.98 -6.46
C PRO A 535 7.74 22.31 -7.03
N GLN A 536 8.67 23.11 -7.58
CA GLN A 536 8.49 24.45 -8.15
C GLN A 536 7.44 24.56 -9.27
N PRO A 537 6.92 25.78 -9.58
CA PRO A 537 5.64 25.94 -10.26
C PRO A 537 5.74 25.52 -11.73
N VAL A 538 4.91 24.55 -12.11
CA VAL A 538 4.60 24.25 -13.51
C VAL A 538 3.09 24.33 -13.71
N VAL A 539 2.73 24.95 -14.82
CA VAL A 539 1.40 25.29 -15.30
C VAL A 539 0.45 24.09 -15.26
N ALA A 540 -0.78 24.33 -14.78
CA ALA A 540 -1.86 23.37 -14.57
C ALA A 540 -1.96 22.24 -15.61
N LYS A 541 -1.84 21.00 -15.14
CA LYS A 541 -2.47 19.80 -15.68
C LYS A 541 -3.16 19.10 -14.51
N GLU A 542 -4.43 18.74 -14.67
CA GLU A 542 -5.12 17.85 -13.73
C GLU A 542 -4.35 16.52 -13.68
N ASP A 543 -3.73 16.20 -12.55
CA ASP A 543 -3.11 14.89 -12.34
C ASP A 543 -4.21 13.83 -12.23
N LYS A 544 -4.50 13.17 -13.35
CA LYS A 544 -5.21 11.89 -13.36
C LYS A 544 -4.31 10.83 -12.73
N MET A 545 -4.28 10.81 -11.39
CA MET A 545 -3.69 9.69 -10.66
C MET A 545 -4.38 8.37 -11.08
N PRO A 546 -3.63 7.31 -11.37
CA PRO A 546 -4.19 6.01 -11.74
C PRO A 546 -5.16 5.51 -10.69
N THR A 547 -6.35 5.11 -11.12
CA THR A 547 -7.43 4.67 -10.24
C THR A 547 -7.36 3.17 -9.98
N ASN A 548 -7.33 2.78 -8.71
CA ASN A 548 -7.65 1.43 -8.24
C ASN A 548 -8.98 1.48 -7.51
N LEU A 549 -10.06 1.06 -8.14
CA LEU A 549 -11.42 1.16 -7.60
C LEU A 549 -12.02 -0.21 -7.39
N ILE A 550 -12.70 -0.43 -6.27
CA ILE A 550 -13.58 -1.58 -6.05
C ILE A 550 -15.00 -1.07 -5.88
N LEU A 551 -15.88 -1.46 -6.82
CA LEU A 551 -17.32 -1.27 -6.73
C LEU A 551 -17.92 -2.45 -5.97
N TYR A 552 -18.44 -2.21 -4.78
CA TYR A 552 -18.97 -3.28 -3.94
C TYR A 552 -20.40 -3.01 -3.47
N GLY A 553 -21.11 -4.08 -3.16
CA GLY A 553 -22.44 -4.00 -2.54
C GLY A 553 -23.30 -5.21 -2.87
N PRO A 554 -24.57 -5.19 -2.41
CA PRO A 554 -25.51 -6.27 -2.63
C PRO A 554 -25.76 -6.56 -4.12
N PRO A 555 -26.32 -7.73 -4.48
CA PRO A 555 -26.61 -8.05 -5.86
C PRO A 555 -27.70 -7.13 -6.44
N GLY A 556 -27.55 -6.77 -7.71
CA GLY A 556 -28.54 -5.97 -8.44
C GLY A 556 -28.52 -4.47 -8.17
N THR A 557 -27.40 -3.91 -7.69
CA THR A 557 -27.24 -2.47 -7.43
C THR A 557 -26.63 -1.69 -8.59
N GLY A 558 -26.49 -2.32 -9.76
CA GLY A 558 -25.99 -1.66 -10.97
C GLY A 558 -24.46 -1.63 -11.10
N LYS A 559 -23.72 -2.48 -10.38
CA LYS A 559 -22.25 -2.59 -10.45
C LYS A 559 -21.71 -2.65 -11.88
N THR A 560 -22.23 -3.56 -12.72
CA THR A 560 -21.78 -3.70 -14.12
C THR A 560 -21.95 -2.43 -14.94
N HIS A 561 -23.07 -1.70 -14.76
CA HIS A 561 -23.31 -0.43 -15.44
C HIS A 561 -22.35 0.65 -14.92
N ALA A 562 -22.16 0.73 -13.60
CA ALA A 562 -21.22 1.66 -12.99
C ALA A 562 -19.77 1.40 -13.42
N THR A 563 -19.37 0.13 -13.56
CA THR A 563 -18.06 -0.27 -14.09
C THR A 563 -17.85 0.23 -15.52
N ALA A 564 -18.84 0.03 -16.40
CA ALA A 564 -18.76 0.46 -17.79
C ALA A 564 -18.67 2.00 -17.90
N ALA A 565 -19.52 2.70 -17.15
CA ALA A 565 -19.51 4.17 -17.09
C ALA A 565 -18.16 4.71 -16.58
N GLU A 566 -17.61 4.10 -15.54
CA GLU A 566 -16.33 4.50 -14.97
C GLU A 566 -15.15 4.21 -15.91
N ALA A 567 -15.16 3.07 -16.61
CA ALA A 567 -14.15 2.76 -17.61
C ALA A 567 -14.14 3.81 -18.75
N ILE A 568 -15.32 4.21 -19.22
CA ILE A 568 -15.45 5.27 -20.23
C ILE A 568 -14.98 6.61 -19.67
N ARG A 569 -15.36 6.97 -18.43
CA ARG A 569 -14.90 8.21 -17.77
C ARG A 569 -13.38 8.29 -17.71
N LEU A 570 -12.71 7.18 -17.40
CA LEU A 570 -11.25 7.12 -17.33
C LEU A 570 -10.60 7.26 -18.71
N CYS A 571 -11.10 6.52 -19.71
CA CYS A 571 -10.60 6.56 -21.09
C CYS A 571 -10.86 7.89 -21.80
N ASP A 572 -12.10 8.41 -21.73
CA ASP A 572 -12.58 9.53 -22.54
C ASP A 572 -12.71 10.85 -21.74
N GLY A 573 -12.60 10.81 -20.40
CA GLY A 573 -12.77 11.97 -19.53
C GLY A 573 -14.22 12.37 -19.24
N SER A 574 -15.19 11.76 -19.93
CA SER A 574 -16.63 12.02 -19.74
C SER A 574 -17.44 10.75 -19.96
N VAL A 575 -18.67 10.72 -19.45
CA VAL A 575 -19.59 9.58 -19.62
C VAL A 575 -20.74 10.00 -20.54
N PRO A 576 -21.09 9.20 -21.56
CA PRO A 576 -22.26 9.46 -22.39
C PRO A 576 -23.56 9.54 -21.58
N ALA A 577 -24.52 10.34 -22.06
CA ALA A 577 -25.75 10.63 -21.33
C ALA A 577 -26.75 9.47 -21.28
N THR A 578 -26.73 8.58 -22.29
CA THR A 578 -27.71 7.49 -22.40
C THR A 578 -27.07 6.12 -22.25
N GLU A 579 -27.83 5.16 -21.71
CA GLU A 579 -27.36 3.78 -21.50
C GLU A 579 -26.94 3.09 -22.81
N GLU A 580 -27.62 3.38 -23.93
CA GLU A 580 -27.27 2.82 -25.23
C GLU A 580 -25.91 3.34 -25.73
N GLN A 581 -25.64 4.64 -25.55
CA GLN A 581 -24.35 5.24 -25.88
C GLN A 581 -23.23 4.71 -24.98
N ILE A 582 -23.51 4.51 -23.68
CA ILE A 582 -22.56 3.87 -22.75
C ILE A 582 -22.22 2.46 -23.24
N ARG A 583 -23.23 1.66 -23.59
CA ARG A 583 -23.01 0.28 -24.07
C ARG A 583 -22.19 0.26 -25.35
N GLN A 584 -22.54 1.10 -26.32
CA GLN A 584 -21.83 1.18 -27.59
C GLN A 584 -20.38 1.62 -27.37
N ARG A 585 -20.15 2.70 -26.63
CA ARG A 585 -18.81 3.24 -26.41
C ARG A 585 -17.93 2.27 -25.61
N TYR A 586 -18.50 1.61 -24.60
CA TYR A 586 -17.80 0.57 -23.85
C TYR A 586 -17.36 -0.58 -24.78
N ALA A 587 -18.23 -1.03 -25.69
CA ALA A 587 -17.91 -2.07 -26.66
C ALA A 587 -16.77 -1.65 -27.61
N GLU A 588 -16.77 -0.40 -28.08
CA GLU A 588 -15.67 0.16 -28.89
C GLU A 588 -14.33 0.12 -28.13
N LEU A 589 -14.30 0.57 -26.87
CA LEU A 589 -13.09 0.55 -26.04
C LEU A 589 -12.55 -0.87 -25.79
N VAL A 590 -13.46 -1.85 -25.62
CA VAL A 590 -13.10 -3.27 -25.47
C VAL A 590 -12.54 -3.84 -26.77
N THR A 591 -13.18 -3.53 -27.90
CA THR A 591 -12.72 -3.94 -29.24
C THR A 591 -11.35 -3.33 -29.55
N ALA A 592 -11.14 -2.05 -29.28
CA ALA A 592 -9.84 -1.40 -29.43
C ALA A 592 -8.78 -1.99 -28.48
N GLY A 593 -9.22 -2.53 -27.34
CA GLY A 593 -8.36 -3.13 -26.32
C GLY A 593 -7.78 -2.17 -25.31
N GLN A 594 -8.35 -0.96 -25.23
CA GLN A 594 -8.13 -0.05 -24.11
C GLN A 594 -8.77 -0.58 -22.83
N VAL A 595 -9.88 -1.31 -22.96
CA VAL A 595 -10.56 -1.97 -21.84
C VAL A 595 -10.43 -3.48 -21.97
N ARG A 596 -10.01 -4.16 -20.89
CA ARG A 596 -10.03 -5.62 -20.77
C ARG A 596 -10.89 -6.03 -19.58
N PHE A 597 -11.57 -7.17 -19.72
CA PHE A 597 -12.46 -7.72 -18.71
C PHE A 597 -12.01 -9.13 -18.36
N VAL A 598 -11.93 -9.41 -17.06
CA VAL A 598 -11.64 -10.74 -16.50
C VAL A 598 -12.57 -11.00 -15.32
N THR A 599 -12.97 -12.25 -15.12
CA THR A 599 -13.77 -12.68 -13.96
C THR A 599 -12.95 -13.64 -13.13
N PHE A 600 -12.88 -13.39 -11.82
CA PHE A 600 -12.18 -14.28 -10.89
C PHE A 600 -13.09 -15.43 -10.42
N HIS A 601 -12.47 -16.60 -10.32
CA HIS A 601 -13.08 -17.81 -9.77
C HIS A 601 -12.08 -18.51 -8.83
N GLN A 602 -12.54 -19.46 -8.03
CA GLN A 602 -11.72 -20.09 -6.98
C GLN A 602 -10.42 -20.73 -7.50
N SER A 603 -10.41 -21.22 -8.74
CA SER A 603 -9.23 -21.81 -9.38
C SER A 603 -8.34 -20.81 -10.14
N TYR A 604 -8.67 -19.52 -10.14
CA TYR A 604 -7.94 -18.50 -10.89
C TYR A 604 -6.61 -18.22 -10.18
N ALA A 605 -5.50 -18.24 -10.91
CA ALA A 605 -4.16 -18.22 -10.32
C ALA A 605 -3.24 -17.17 -10.96
N TYR A 606 -2.05 -17.01 -10.36
CA TYR A 606 -1.00 -16.13 -10.85
C TYR A 606 -0.62 -16.46 -12.31
N GLU A 607 -0.59 -17.76 -12.63
CA GLU A 607 -0.21 -18.29 -13.94
C GLU A 607 -1.16 -17.91 -15.08
N ASP A 608 -2.41 -17.57 -14.75
CA ASP A 608 -3.41 -17.13 -15.72
C ASP A 608 -3.48 -15.59 -15.80
N PHE A 609 -3.20 -14.92 -14.68
CA PHE A 609 -3.33 -13.47 -14.56
C PHE A 609 -2.07 -12.72 -14.99
N VAL A 610 -0.89 -13.18 -14.54
CA VAL A 610 0.39 -12.47 -14.69
C VAL A 610 1.28 -13.15 -15.72
N GLU A 611 1.75 -14.36 -15.43
CA GLU A 611 2.52 -15.18 -16.36
C GLU A 611 2.59 -16.63 -15.89
N GLY A 612 2.53 -17.58 -16.83
CA GLY A 612 2.59 -19.00 -16.54
C GLY A 612 3.35 -19.78 -17.61
N LEU A 613 3.91 -20.93 -17.23
CA LEU A 613 4.55 -21.83 -18.17
C LEU A 613 3.48 -22.59 -18.98
N ARG A 614 3.55 -22.50 -20.31
CA ARG A 614 2.68 -23.24 -21.22
C ARG A 614 3.49 -24.14 -22.15
N PRO A 615 2.99 -25.33 -22.51
CA PRO A 615 3.65 -26.19 -23.47
C PRO A 615 3.60 -25.55 -24.87
N SER A 616 4.77 -25.47 -25.51
CA SER A 616 4.95 -25.15 -26.91
C SER A 616 5.41 -26.42 -27.64
N THR A 617 4.78 -26.71 -28.78
CA THR A 617 5.34 -27.65 -29.74
C THR A 617 6.40 -26.89 -30.52
N GLY A 618 7.67 -27.25 -30.37
CA GLY A 618 8.73 -26.72 -31.22
C GLY A 618 8.35 -26.91 -32.69
N ALA A 619 8.82 -26.01 -33.55
CA ALA A 619 8.73 -26.22 -34.99
C ALA A 619 9.23 -27.64 -35.31
N GLU A 620 8.45 -28.40 -36.07
CA GLU A 620 8.82 -29.73 -36.53
C GLU A 620 10.14 -29.62 -37.31
N ASP A 621 11.26 -29.91 -36.65
CA ASP A 621 12.50 -30.24 -37.35
C ASP A 621 12.25 -31.57 -38.06
N GLU A 622 12.26 -31.56 -39.40
CA GLU A 622 11.96 -32.70 -40.29
C GLU A 622 12.87 -33.92 -40.14
N THR A 623 13.70 -34.03 -39.10
CA THR A 623 14.54 -35.22 -38.86
C THR A 623 14.74 -35.48 -37.36
N ASN A 624 13.68 -35.82 -36.63
CA ASN A 624 13.71 -36.87 -35.60
C ASN A 624 12.33 -37.06 -34.94
N THR A 625 11.82 -38.28 -35.02
CA THR A 625 10.59 -38.76 -34.42
C THR A 625 10.74 -38.88 -32.89
N THR A 626 10.58 -37.78 -32.17
CA THR A 626 10.17 -37.79 -30.75
C THR A 626 9.42 -36.51 -30.44
N GLY A 627 8.09 -36.60 -30.33
CA GLY A 627 7.22 -35.50 -29.92
C GLY A 627 7.51 -35.07 -28.49
N GLY A 628 8.37 -34.07 -28.32
CA GLY A 628 8.58 -33.34 -27.08
C GLY A 628 7.82 -32.01 -27.07
N PHE A 629 7.39 -31.56 -25.90
CA PHE A 629 6.91 -30.19 -25.70
C PHE A 629 7.92 -29.42 -24.84
N LYS A 630 8.10 -28.14 -25.11
CA LYS A 630 8.92 -27.23 -24.30
C LYS A 630 8.02 -26.29 -23.53
N LEU A 631 8.24 -26.14 -22.23
CA LEU A 631 7.53 -25.15 -21.43
C LEU A 631 8.12 -23.77 -21.68
N GLU A 632 7.29 -22.82 -22.06
CA GLU A 632 7.68 -21.43 -22.28
C GLU A 632 6.82 -20.49 -21.43
N PRO A 633 7.40 -19.42 -20.85
CA PRO A 633 6.62 -18.40 -20.14
C PRO A 633 5.68 -17.68 -21.11
N VAL A 634 4.39 -17.71 -20.80
CA VAL A 634 3.34 -17.00 -21.54
C VAL A 634 2.74 -15.94 -20.62
N PRO A 635 2.70 -14.66 -21.07
CA PRO A 635 2.02 -13.59 -20.35
C PRO A 635 0.54 -13.89 -20.10
N GLY A 636 0.04 -13.53 -18.91
CA GLY A 636 -1.38 -13.50 -18.60
C GLY A 636 -2.00 -12.14 -18.91
N VAL A 637 -3.33 -12.04 -18.73
CA VAL A 637 -4.13 -10.87 -19.13
C VAL A 637 -3.61 -9.56 -18.51
N PHE A 638 -3.18 -9.58 -17.25
CA PHE A 638 -2.64 -8.39 -16.56
C PHE A 638 -1.32 -7.93 -17.18
N ARG A 639 -0.42 -8.87 -17.48
CA ARG A 639 0.87 -8.54 -18.11
C ARG A 639 0.66 -8.01 -19.52
N GLU A 640 -0.21 -8.63 -20.31
CA GLU A 640 -0.49 -8.19 -21.69
C GLU A 640 -1.00 -6.74 -21.74
N ILE A 641 -2.03 -6.39 -20.96
CA ILE A 641 -2.55 -5.02 -20.95
C ILE A 641 -1.54 -4.03 -20.36
N SER A 642 -0.73 -4.44 -19.37
CA SER A 642 0.32 -3.60 -18.80
C SER A 642 1.41 -3.29 -19.82
N SER A 643 1.89 -4.28 -20.59
CA SER A 643 2.89 -4.05 -21.64
C SER A 643 2.35 -3.10 -22.72
N VAL A 644 1.10 -3.25 -23.15
CA VAL A 644 0.48 -2.34 -24.13
C VAL A 644 0.34 -0.92 -23.56
N ALA A 645 -0.12 -0.80 -22.31
CA ALA A 645 -0.29 0.49 -21.66
C ALA A 645 1.05 1.22 -21.43
N GLU A 646 2.10 0.51 -21.00
CA GLU A 646 3.45 1.07 -20.82
C GLU A 646 4.00 1.60 -22.15
N GLN A 647 3.81 0.84 -23.23
CA GLN A 647 4.28 1.25 -24.55
C GLN A 647 3.50 2.45 -25.09
N ALA A 648 2.18 2.51 -24.87
CA ALA A 648 1.37 3.68 -25.18
C ALA A 648 1.75 4.91 -24.33
N LEU A 649 2.17 4.71 -23.08
CA LEU A 649 2.69 5.76 -22.20
C LEU A 649 4.01 6.33 -22.73
N LYS A 650 4.95 5.46 -23.12
CA LYS A 650 6.25 5.86 -23.71
C LYS A 650 6.11 6.59 -25.04
N SER A 651 5.12 6.19 -25.84
CA SER A 651 4.86 6.77 -27.16
C SER A 651 4.05 8.09 -27.09
N ALA A 652 3.53 8.45 -25.91
CA ALA A 652 2.72 9.65 -25.74
C ALA A 652 3.55 10.92 -25.98
N GLY A 653 3.22 11.67 -27.04
CA GLY A 653 3.93 12.89 -27.42
C GLY A 653 5.18 12.68 -28.29
N ALA A 654 5.49 11.44 -28.70
CA ALA A 654 6.57 11.14 -29.62
C ALA A 654 6.05 11.04 -31.08
N GLY A 655 6.65 11.82 -31.98
CA GLY A 655 6.40 11.73 -33.43
C GLY A 655 5.20 12.53 -33.94
N GLU A 656 5.14 12.70 -35.26
CA GLU A 656 3.99 13.30 -35.94
C GLU A 656 2.79 12.35 -35.89
N PRO A 657 1.55 12.88 -35.79
CA PRO A 657 0.35 12.08 -35.87
C PRO A 657 0.33 11.12 -37.05
N PHE A 658 0.10 9.83 -36.81
CA PHE A 658 0.09 8.82 -37.85
C PHE A 658 -1.31 8.24 -38.06
N ASP A 659 -1.83 8.37 -39.27
CA ASP A 659 -3.10 7.75 -39.65
C ASP A 659 -2.89 6.36 -40.27
N VAL A 660 -3.42 5.35 -39.59
CA VAL A 660 -3.41 3.94 -40.03
C VAL A 660 -4.44 3.68 -41.12
N MET A 661 -5.50 4.48 -41.21
CA MET A 661 -6.67 4.18 -42.03
C MET A 661 -6.33 4.18 -43.53
N GLY A 662 -6.84 3.19 -44.26
CA GLY A 662 -6.63 3.05 -45.71
C GLY A 662 -5.24 2.59 -46.16
N ARG A 663 -4.25 2.49 -45.26
CA ARG A 663 -2.89 2.02 -45.58
C ARG A 663 -2.83 0.49 -45.67
N GLN A 664 -1.97 -0.03 -46.54
CA GLN A 664 -1.65 -1.46 -46.59
C GLN A 664 -0.70 -1.81 -45.44
N VAL A 665 -0.85 -3.02 -44.90
CA VAL A 665 0.00 -3.50 -43.81
C VAL A 665 0.68 -4.79 -44.25
N PHE A 666 1.99 -4.75 -44.36
CA PHE A 666 2.82 -5.90 -44.71
C PHE A 666 3.39 -6.51 -43.44
N LYS A 667 3.47 -7.84 -43.41
CA LYS A 667 4.32 -8.53 -42.44
C LYS A 667 5.69 -8.77 -43.06
N MET A 668 6.75 -8.55 -42.28
CA MET A 668 8.15 -8.80 -42.65
C MET A 668 8.86 -9.64 -41.59
N SER A 669 9.74 -10.54 -42.00
CA SER A 669 10.76 -11.15 -41.13
C SER A 669 12.08 -10.40 -41.33
N LEU A 670 12.73 -9.97 -40.26
CA LEU A 670 14.11 -9.47 -40.28
C LEU A 670 14.97 -10.49 -39.50
N GLY A 671 15.60 -11.40 -40.24
CA GLY A 671 16.29 -12.55 -39.68
C GLY A 671 15.37 -13.64 -39.11
N ARG A 672 15.96 -14.76 -38.70
CA ARG A 672 15.32 -15.79 -37.87
C ARG A 672 15.34 -15.37 -36.39
N ALA A 673 14.16 -15.36 -35.77
CA ALA A 673 13.96 -14.93 -34.39
C ALA A 673 14.95 -15.62 -33.43
N GLY A 674 15.75 -14.83 -32.70
CA GLY A 674 16.70 -15.30 -31.70
C GLY A 674 18.04 -15.83 -32.25
N SER A 675 18.16 -16.11 -33.55
CA SER A 675 19.43 -16.59 -34.15
C SER A 675 20.10 -15.56 -35.06
N GLU A 676 19.32 -14.67 -35.66
CA GLU A 676 19.82 -13.63 -36.58
C GLU A 676 19.38 -12.22 -36.13
N ASP A 677 19.32 -11.99 -34.81
CA ASP A 677 18.87 -10.71 -34.25
C ASP A 677 19.74 -9.51 -34.71
N HIS A 678 21.02 -9.75 -35.02
CA HIS A 678 21.91 -8.74 -35.59
C HIS A 678 21.37 -8.09 -36.90
N ILE A 679 20.55 -8.82 -37.67
CA ILE A 679 19.91 -8.29 -38.88
C ILE A 679 18.81 -7.30 -38.53
N PHE A 680 18.03 -7.63 -37.51
CA PHE A 680 17.02 -6.72 -36.97
C PHE A 680 17.69 -5.48 -36.38
N ASP A 681 18.73 -5.65 -35.56
CA ASP A 681 19.42 -4.53 -34.91
C ASP A 681 20.01 -3.57 -35.94
N ALA A 682 20.69 -4.08 -36.97
CA ALA A 682 21.21 -3.26 -38.07
C ALA A 682 20.11 -2.56 -38.88
N ALA A 683 18.94 -3.19 -39.04
CA ALA A 683 17.77 -2.60 -39.70
C ALA A 683 17.11 -1.48 -38.87
N ILE A 684 17.07 -1.63 -37.55
CA ILE A 684 16.63 -0.57 -36.64
C ILE A 684 17.62 0.61 -36.68
N GLU A 685 18.91 0.36 -36.49
CA GLU A 685 19.94 1.41 -36.50
C GLU A 685 20.06 2.12 -37.85
N GLY A 686 19.83 1.41 -38.95
CA GLY A 686 19.95 1.93 -40.31
C GLY A 686 18.66 2.48 -40.92
N ASP A 687 17.53 2.48 -40.20
CA ASP A 687 16.23 2.92 -40.71
C ASP A 687 15.82 2.26 -42.04
N TYR A 688 15.96 0.94 -42.11
CA TYR A 688 15.58 0.16 -43.30
C TYR A 688 14.96 -1.19 -42.96
N ILE A 689 14.18 -1.74 -43.88
CA ILE A 689 13.88 -3.17 -43.92
C ILE A 689 14.68 -3.85 -45.01
N VAL A 690 15.02 -5.12 -44.80
CA VAL A 690 15.81 -5.91 -45.74
C VAL A 690 15.17 -7.27 -45.99
N LEU A 691 15.23 -7.75 -47.24
CA LEU A 691 14.66 -9.03 -47.64
C LEU A 691 15.75 -10.05 -47.94
N GLY A 692 15.61 -11.22 -47.30
CA GLY A 692 16.50 -12.39 -47.42
C GLY A 692 16.33 -13.24 -48.69
N TRP A 693 15.58 -12.75 -49.69
CA TRP A 693 15.10 -13.49 -50.87
C TRP A 693 15.23 -12.63 -52.12
N GLY A 694 15.49 -13.25 -53.27
CA GLY A 694 15.70 -12.57 -54.56
C GLY A 694 17.13 -12.65 -55.08
N GLY A 695 18.05 -13.22 -54.28
CA GLY A 695 19.42 -13.52 -54.68
C GLY A 695 20.29 -12.27 -54.94
N GLU A 696 21.30 -12.43 -55.78
CA GLU A 696 22.23 -11.36 -56.18
C GLU A 696 21.73 -10.58 -57.43
N ILE A 697 20.40 -10.52 -57.62
CA ILE A 697 19.78 -9.88 -58.78
C ILE A 697 19.30 -8.48 -58.39
N ASP A 698 19.68 -7.47 -59.17
CA ASP A 698 19.07 -6.15 -59.06
C ASP A 698 17.67 -6.16 -59.68
N TRP A 699 16.64 -6.12 -58.82
CA TRP A 699 15.23 -6.13 -59.23
C TRP A 699 14.68 -4.74 -59.57
N THR A 700 15.51 -3.70 -59.56
CA THR A 700 15.09 -2.32 -59.87
C THR A 700 14.31 -2.22 -61.20
N PRO A 701 14.68 -2.91 -62.30
CA PRO A 701 13.96 -2.82 -63.58
C PRO A 701 12.62 -3.56 -63.65
N TYR A 702 12.28 -4.38 -62.64
CA TYR A 702 11.13 -5.30 -62.67
C TYR A 702 10.10 -4.88 -61.61
N ASP A 703 9.05 -4.17 -62.02
CA ASP A 703 8.06 -3.54 -61.15
C ASP A 703 6.71 -4.26 -61.08
N SER A 704 6.61 -5.45 -61.68
CA SER A 704 5.42 -6.30 -61.63
C SER A 704 5.74 -7.75 -61.26
N TYR A 705 4.74 -8.47 -60.76
CA TYR A 705 4.86 -9.90 -60.48
C TYR A 705 5.24 -10.69 -61.73
N GLU A 706 4.63 -10.39 -62.88
CA GLU A 706 4.89 -11.07 -64.14
C GLU A 706 6.33 -10.83 -64.62
N ALA A 707 6.85 -9.62 -64.45
CA ALA A 707 8.22 -9.26 -64.84
C ALA A 707 9.26 -9.99 -63.96
N ILE A 708 9.02 -10.03 -62.65
CA ILE A 708 9.88 -10.74 -61.68
C ILE A 708 9.82 -12.25 -61.93
N HIS A 709 8.62 -12.81 -62.12
CA HIS A 709 8.44 -14.24 -62.43
C HIS A 709 9.14 -14.63 -63.73
N ALA A 710 8.96 -13.86 -64.80
CA ALA A 710 9.60 -14.13 -66.08
C ALA A 710 11.13 -14.12 -65.96
N LYS A 711 11.69 -13.13 -65.26
CA LYS A 711 13.14 -13.03 -65.06
C LYS A 711 13.69 -14.15 -64.17
N TRP A 712 13.00 -14.50 -63.08
CA TRP A 712 13.44 -15.60 -62.23
C TRP A 712 13.37 -16.94 -62.97
N ASN A 713 12.31 -17.19 -63.73
CA ASN A 713 12.14 -18.41 -64.51
C ASN A 713 13.10 -18.51 -65.70
N GLU A 714 13.64 -17.39 -66.20
CA GLU A 714 14.76 -17.39 -67.16
C GLU A 714 16.03 -18.00 -66.53
N ILE A 715 16.31 -17.64 -65.27
CA ILE A 715 17.50 -18.07 -64.53
C ILE A 715 17.31 -19.48 -63.94
N HIS A 716 16.11 -19.78 -63.46
CA HIS A 716 15.72 -21.05 -62.85
C HIS A 716 14.49 -21.64 -63.54
N PRO A 717 14.65 -22.26 -64.73
CA PRO A 717 13.53 -22.77 -65.52
C PRO A 717 12.65 -23.78 -64.77
N GLY A 718 11.33 -23.62 -64.89
CA GLY A 718 10.34 -24.50 -64.27
C GLY A 718 9.97 -24.12 -62.83
N THR A 719 10.33 -22.92 -62.39
CA THR A 719 9.97 -22.43 -61.05
C THR A 719 8.47 -22.18 -60.92
N ASN A 720 7.93 -22.55 -59.77
CA ASN A 720 6.55 -22.28 -59.41
C ASN A 720 6.41 -20.80 -59.01
N GLY A 721 5.32 -20.13 -59.41
CA GLY A 721 5.04 -18.76 -59.00
C GLY A 721 4.91 -18.53 -57.48
N ASN A 722 4.73 -19.59 -56.69
CA ASN A 722 4.78 -19.51 -55.23
C ASN A 722 6.19 -19.54 -54.62
N ASP A 723 7.26 -19.62 -55.43
CA ASP A 723 8.65 -19.52 -54.96
C ASP A 723 8.88 -18.22 -54.16
N GLY A 724 9.62 -18.29 -53.07
CA GLY A 724 9.94 -17.13 -52.23
C GLY A 724 10.65 -16.01 -52.99
N ASN A 725 11.54 -16.38 -53.92
CA ASN A 725 12.29 -15.45 -54.79
C ASN A 725 11.40 -14.76 -55.84
N ILE A 726 10.17 -15.23 -56.03
CA ILE A 726 9.17 -14.57 -56.89
C ILE A 726 8.15 -13.87 -56.02
N ALA A 727 7.41 -14.62 -55.20
CA ALA A 727 6.26 -14.12 -54.48
C ALA A 727 6.62 -13.08 -53.41
N MET A 728 7.70 -13.27 -52.65
CA MET A 728 8.10 -12.31 -51.61
C MET A 728 8.83 -11.11 -52.21
N VAL A 729 9.64 -11.33 -53.25
CA VAL A 729 10.31 -10.26 -54.00
C VAL A 729 9.27 -9.37 -54.67
N ALA A 730 8.23 -9.92 -55.31
CA ALA A 730 7.14 -9.12 -55.88
C ALA A 730 6.43 -8.28 -54.82
N ARG A 731 6.14 -8.85 -53.64
CA ARG A 731 5.51 -8.09 -52.54
C ARG A 731 6.40 -6.93 -52.07
N PHE A 732 7.71 -7.17 -51.96
CA PHE A 732 8.67 -6.18 -51.49
C PHE A 732 9.00 -5.12 -52.57
N ARG A 733 9.21 -5.52 -53.82
CA ARG A 733 9.65 -4.64 -54.92
C ARG A 733 8.49 -3.93 -55.61
N ALA A 734 7.44 -4.66 -55.96
CA ALA A 734 6.36 -4.19 -56.84
C ALA A 734 5.15 -3.66 -56.05
N ASP A 735 4.73 -4.39 -55.01
CA ASP A 735 3.48 -4.06 -54.31
C ASP A 735 3.65 -2.99 -53.24
N MET A 736 4.72 -3.08 -52.43
CA MET A 736 4.98 -2.17 -51.32
C MET A 736 5.36 -0.76 -51.80
N ARG A 737 4.69 0.26 -51.28
CA ARG A 737 4.84 1.67 -51.66
C ARG A 737 5.16 2.55 -50.45
N GLU A 738 5.65 3.75 -50.73
CA GLU A 738 5.81 4.78 -49.71
C GLU A 738 4.45 5.08 -49.06
N GLY A 739 4.44 5.17 -47.73
CA GLY A 739 3.24 5.28 -46.92
C GLY A 739 2.61 3.96 -46.48
N ASP A 740 3.04 2.81 -46.99
CA ASP A 740 2.58 1.53 -46.43
C ASP A 740 3.21 1.25 -45.07
N LEU A 741 2.55 0.38 -44.29
CA LEU A 741 3.05 -0.09 -43.01
C LEU A 741 3.75 -1.44 -43.14
N VAL A 742 4.80 -1.63 -42.36
CA VAL A 742 5.46 -2.92 -42.18
C VAL A 742 5.45 -3.31 -40.70
N VAL A 743 5.04 -4.53 -40.42
CA VAL A 743 5.08 -5.16 -39.10
C VAL A 743 6.16 -6.23 -39.11
N VAL A 744 7.16 -6.09 -38.25
CA VAL A 744 8.25 -7.06 -38.12
C VAL A 744 7.84 -8.15 -37.13
N SER A 745 7.82 -9.40 -37.58
CA SER A 745 7.42 -10.55 -36.75
C SER A 745 8.50 -10.98 -35.75
N TYR A 746 8.07 -11.53 -34.62
CA TYR A 746 8.89 -12.34 -33.73
C TYR A 746 8.18 -13.69 -33.50
N GLY A 747 8.50 -14.66 -34.35
CA GLY A 747 7.71 -15.89 -34.46
C GLY A 747 6.30 -15.64 -35.01
N ASN A 748 5.37 -16.56 -34.76
CA ASN A 748 4.05 -16.54 -35.39
C ASN A 748 2.99 -15.75 -34.60
N HIS A 749 3.23 -15.48 -33.31
CA HIS A 749 2.22 -14.91 -32.41
C HIS A 749 2.62 -13.56 -31.82
N LYS A 750 3.81 -13.05 -32.17
CA LYS A 750 4.33 -11.78 -31.67
C LYS A 750 4.93 -10.94 -32.79
N PHE A 751 5.07 -9.66 -32.53
CA PHE A 751 5.77 -8.71 -33.37
C PHE A 751 6.80 -7.92 -32.54
N ARG A 752 7.82 -7.37 -33.20
CA ARG A 752 8.95 -6.66 -32.56
C ARG A 752 9.23 -5.27 -33.12
N ALA A 753 8.53 -4.84 -34.18
CA ALA A 753 8.55 -3.46 -34.66
C ALA A 753 7.39 -3.18 -35.62
N ILE A 754 7.03 -1.91 -35.75
CA ILE A 754 6.13 -1.37 -36.78
C ILE A 754 6.81 -0.13 -37.39
N GLY A 755 6.85 -0.06 -38.72
CA GLY A 755 7.43 1.07 -39.45
C GLY A 755 6.58 1.50 -40.63
N GLU A 756 6.77 2.74 -41.06
CA GLU A 756 6.26 3.29 -42.32
C GLU A 756 7.33 3.21 -43.40
N ILE A 757 6.97 2.77 -44.59
CA ILE A 757 7.86 2.81 -45.76
C ILE A 757 8.01 4.27 -46.22
N VAL A 758 9.24 4.78 -46.24
CA VAL A 758 9.53 6.20 -46.60
C VAL A 758 10.45 6.35 -47.80
N GLY A 759 10.86 5.25 -48.43
CA GLY A 759 11.65 5.31 -49.65
C GLY A 759 11.41 4.16 -50.63
N PRO A 760 11.93 4.32 -51.86
CA PRO A 760 11.79 3.32 -52.89
C PRO A 760 12.63 2.07 -52.59
N TYR A 761 12.41 1.01 -53.37
CA TYR A 761 13.28 -0.16 -53.39
C TYR A 761 14.71 0.23 -53.74
N GLN A 762 15.67 -0.39 -53.06
CA GLN A 762 17.10 -0.24 -53.31
C GLN A 762 17.76 -1.61 -53.36
N TYR A 763 18.59 -1.83 -54.38
CA TYR A 763 19.53 -2.95 -54.42
C TYR A 763 20.84 -2.53 -53.76
N ALA A 764 21.18 -3.16 -52.65
CA ALA A 764 22.32 -2.84 -51.80
C ALA A 764 23.11 -4.13 -51.51
N PRO A 765 23.98 -4.58 -52.44
CA PRO A 765 24.70 -5.83 -52.30
C PRO A 765 25.64 -5.79 -51.10
N THR A 766 25.62 -6.85 -50.28
CA THR A 766 26.50 -7.00 -49.10
C THR A 766 27.50 -8.14 -49.30
N GLU A 767 28.61 -8.15 -48.54
CA GLU A 767 29.58 -9.27 -48.55
C GLU A 767 28.98 -10.57 -47.95
N VAL A 768 27.86 -10.47 -47.23
CA VAL A 768 27.08 -11.59 -46.68
C VAL A 768 25.95 -11.94 -47.64
N ARG A 769 25.80 -13.23 -47.94
CA ARG A 769 25.24 -13.73 -49.20
C ARG A 769 23.72 -13.60 -49.42
N ASP A 770 22.94 -13.07 -48.48
CA ASP A 770 21.49 -13.29 -48.51
C ASP A 770 20.60 -12.03 -48.33
N TYR A 771 21.11 -10.81 -48.11
CA TYR A 771 20.28 -9.64 -47.74
C TYR A 771 20.53 -8.37 -48.58
N ASN A 772 20.37 -8.50 -49.90
CA ASN A 772 20.74 -7.46 -50.87
C ASN A 772 19.62 -6.45 -51.21
N HIS A 773 18.41 -6.61 -50.66
CA HIS A 773 17.24 -5.87 -51.09
C HIS A 773 16.67 -5.03 -49.94
N ARG A 774 16.67 -3.71 -50.07
CA ARG A 774 16.32 -2.79 -48.98
C ARG A 774 15.21 -1.81 -49.36
N ARG A 775 14.54 -1.30 -48.34
CA ARG A 775 13.68 -0.10 -48.40
C ARG A 775 13.89 0.72 -47.15
N ALA A 776 13.94 2.05 -47.31
CA ALA A 776 13.98 2.97 -46.19
C ALA A 776 12.66 2.94 -45.41
N VAL A 777 12.75 2.93 -44.09
CA VAL A 777 11.61 2.85 -43.17
C VAL A 777 11.77 3.86 -42.06
N ARG A 778 10.71 4.58 -41.74
CA ARG A 778 10.57 5.35 -40.52
C ARG A 778 9.95 4.46 -39.46
N TRP A 779 10.70 4.06 -38.45
CA TRP A 779 10.18 3.24 -37.36
C TRP A 779 9.16 4.03 -36.54
N LEU A 780 7.91 3.56 -36.53
CA LEU A 780 6.81 4.21 -35.81
C LEU A 780 6.68 3.65 -34.39
N PHE A 781 7.06 2.39 -34.19
CA PHE A 781 6.94 1.71 -32.91
C PHE A 781 7.93 0.55 -32.81
N VAL A 782 8.80 0.56 -31.79
CA VAL A 782 9.74 -0.52 -31.47
C VAL A 782 9.64 -0.80 -29.97
N PRO A 783 8.93 -1.86 -29.54
CA PRO A 783 8.78 -2.15 -28.13
C PRO A 783 10.07 -2.73 -27.53
N ASP A 784 10.26 -2.55 -26.23
CA ASP A 784 11.41 -3.11 -25.49
C ASP A 784 11.42 -4.65 -25.47
N GLU A 785 10.24 -5.27 -25.57
CA GLU A 785 10.05 -6.71 -25.71
C GLU A 785 9.03 -7.03 -26.83
N PRO A 786 9.16 -8.18 -27.52
CA PRO A 786 8.17 -8.57 -28.52
C PRO A 786 6.76 -8.72 -27.92
N LEU A 787 5.79 -8.04 -28.54
CA LEU A 787 4.41 -7.97 -28.07
C LEU A 787 3.49 -8.96 -28.81
N PRO A 788 2.41 -9.46 -28.18
CA PRO A 788 1.42 -10.31 -28.83
C PRO A 788 0.68 -9.57 -29.95
N LEU A 789 0.14 -10.33 -30.92
CA LEU A 789 -0.64 -9.80 -32.05
C LEU A 789 -2.06 -9.32 -31.64
N THR A 790 -2.14 -8.33 -30.77
CA THR A 790 -3.41 -7.78 -30.28
C THR A 790 -4.25 -7.12 -31.38
N PHE A 791 -3.61 -6.66 -32.46
CA PHE A 791 -4.26 -6.00 -33.59
C PHE A 791 -4.53 -6.93 -34.79
N TYR A 792 -4.12 -8.20 -34.74
CA TYR A 792 -4.30 -9.12 -35.87
C TYR A 792 -4.78 -10.51 -35.43
N GLU A 793 -5.97 -10.90 -35.86
CA GLU A 793 -6.69 -12.08 -35.34
C GLU A 793 -6.05 -13.44 -35.66
N ARG A 794 -5.11 -13.49 -36.61
CA ARG A 794 -4.50 -14.74 -37.09
C ARG A 794 -3.02 -14.78 -36.75
N PRO A 795 -2.46 -15.98 -36.46
CA PRO A 795 -1.01 -16.13 -36.42
C PRO A 795 -0.38 -15.73 -37.75
N PHE A 796 0.83 -15.19 -37.70
CA PHE A 796 1.65 -15.01 -38.87
C PHE A 796 2.04 -16.36 -39.49
N THR A 797 2.20 -16.36 -40.81
CA THR A 797 2.74 -17.48 -41.55
C THR A 797 4.27 -17.37 -41.61
N MET A 798 4.96 -18.47 -41.86
CA MET A 798 6.42 -18.50 -41.97
C MET A 798 7.00 -17.76 -43.20
N ARG A 799 6.17 -17.22 -44.09
CA ARG A 799 6.65 -16.42 -45.22
C ARG A 799 7.31 -15.12 -44.71
N SER A 800 8.47 -14.77 -45.26
CA SER A 800 9.21 -13.57 -44.82
C SER A 800 8.43 -12.29 -45.09
N CYS A 801 7.95 -12.07 -46.32
CA CYS A 801 7.22 -10.85 -46.71
C CYS A 801 5.87 -11.18 -47.35
N TYR A 802 4.77 -10.63 -46.82
CA TYR A 802 3.44 -10.69 -47.45
C TYR A 802 2.47 -9.63 -46.91
N LEU A 803 1.42 -9.35 -47.68
CA LEU A 803 0.34 -8.44 -47.28
C LEU A 803 -0.60 -9.10 -46.25
N LEU A 804 -0.80 -8.43 -45.11
CA LEU A 804 -1.81 -8.84 -44.13
C LEU A 804 -3.22 -8.62 -44.70
N ARG A 805 -4.13 -9.54 -44.37
CA ARG A 805 -5.52 -9.43 -44.85
C ARG A 805 -6.27 -8.43 -44.00
N ASP A 806 -6.71 -7.36 -44.63
CA ASP A 806 -7.34 -6.20 -43.98
C ASP A 806 -8.48 -6.58 -43.01
N ARG A 807 -9.34 -7.52 -43.41
CA ARG A 807 -10.46 -8.01 -42.58
C ARG A 807 -10.08 -8.63 -41.23
N TYR A 808 -8.81 -8.98 -41.02
CA TYR A 808 -8.30 -9.52 -39.76
C TYR A 808 -7.47 -8.49 -38.98
N ILE A 809 -7.33 -7.27 -39.50
CA ILE A 809 -6.61 -6.17 -38.85
C ILE A 809 -7.61 -5.35 -38.05
N ASN A 810 -7.45 -5.37 -36.74
CA ASN A 810 -8.10 -4.40 -35.86
C ASN A 810 -7.32 -3.08 -35.93
N ARG A 811 -7.80 -2.17 -36.80
CA ARG A 811 -7.13 -0.89 -37.09
C ARG A 811 -7.14 0.05 -35.88
N GLU A 812 -8.14 -0.04 -35.02
CA GLU A 812 -8.21 0.72 -33.77
C GLU A 812 -7.12 0.28 -32.80
N ALA A 813 -6.99 -1.03 -32.57
CA ALA A 813 -5.94 -1.61 -31.75
C ALA A 813 -4.54 -1.31 -32.31
N LEU A 814 -4.37 -1.33 -33.64
CA LEU A 814 -3.12 -0.93 -34.29
C LEU A 814 -2.83 0.56 -34.06
N ALA A 815 -3.83 1.42 -34.21
CA ALA A 815 -3.70 2.87 -33.97
C ALA A 815 -3.42 3.22 -32.50
N LEU A 816 -3.74 2.33 -31.54
CA LEU A 816 -3.35 2.50 -30.14
C LEU A 816 -1.84 2.42 -29.92
N LEU A 817 -1.14 1.62 -30.73
CA LEU A 817 0.30 1.39 -30.64
C LEU A 817 1.14 2.48 -31.33
N LEU A 818 0.51 3.29 -32.19
CA LEU A 818 1.20 4.28 -33.01
C LEU A 818 1.01 5.72 -32.48
N PRO A 819 1.93 6.65 -32.84
CA PRO A 819 1.81 8.08 -32.57
C PRO A 819 0.43 8.65 -32.91
N GLY A 820 -0.18 9.39 -31.96
CA GLY A 820 -1.63 9.66 -31.90
C GLY A 820 -2.27 10.28 -33.15
N GLN A 821 -3.57 10.05 -33.38
CA GLN A 821 -4.28 10.47 -34.59
C GLN A 821 -4.81 11.92 -34.62
N ASN A 822 -4.51 12.76 -33.63
CA ASN A 822 -5.07 14.12 -33.56
C ASN A 822 -3.98 15.19 -33.61
N GLY A 823 -4.02 16.02 -34.65
CA GLY A 823 -3.17 17.20 -34.78
C GLY A 823 -3.51 18.26 -33.74
N GLY A 824 -2.59 18.50 -32.80
CA GLY A 824 -2.62 19.63 -31.87
C GLY A 824 -2.24 19.24 -30.43
N ALA A 825 -1.13 19.83 -29.94
CA ALA A 825 -0.51 19.64 -28.60
C ALA A 825 -0.06 18.20 -28.27
N PRO A 826 0.96 18.00 -27.40
CA PRO A 826 1.33 16.64 -26.96
C PRO A 826 0.14 15.99 -26.28
N ALA A 827 -0.47 15.01 -26.95
CA ALA A 827 -1.63 14.29 -26.46
C ALA A 827 -1.30 13.61 -25.13
N ALA A 828 -2.15 13.81 -24.13
CA ALA A 828 -2.04 13.07 -22.87
C ALA A 828 -2.00 11.55 -23.15
N PRO A 829 -1.25 10.76 -22.37
CA PRO A 829 -1.15 9.32 -22.59
C PRO A 829 -2.53 8.68 -22.53
N ARG A 830 -2.83 7.85 -23.54
CA ARG A 830 -4.09 7.10 -23.61
C ARG A 830 -4.25 6.26 -22.34
N GLN A 831 -5.44 6.31 -21.75
CA GLN A 831 -5.77 5.56 -20.54
C GLN A 831 -6.29 4.17 -20.90
N PHE A 832 -5.89 3.18 -20.12
CA PHE A 832 -6.29 1.78 -20.21
C PHE A 832 -7.03 1.39 -18.93
N VAL A 833 -7.89 0.38 -19.02
CA VAL A 833 -8.68 -0.11 -17.88
C VAL A 833 -8.71 -1.63 -17.89
N LEU A 834 -8.38 -2.25 -16.76
CA LEU A 834 -8.62 -3.67 -16.50
C LEU A 834 -9.76 -3.80 -15.49
N ILE A 835 -10.83 -4.44 -15.92
CA ILE A 835 -11.99 -4.78 -15.09
C ILE A 835 -11.82 -6.19 -14.55
N ILE A 836 -11.86 -6.32 -13.22
CA ILE A 836 -11.75 -7.58 -12.49
C ILE A 836 -13.07 -7.85 -11.78
N ASP A 837 -13.93 -8.61 -12.44
CA ASP A 837 -15.24 -8.97 -11.93
C ASP A 837 -15.12 -10.07 -10.87
N GLU A 838 -15.95 -9.99 -9.83
CA GLU A 838 -15.95 -10.92 -8.70
C GLU A 838 -14.57 -11.05 -8.03
N ILE A 839 -13.90 -9.91 -7.81
CA ILE A 839 -12.49 -9.85 -7.39
C ILE A 839 -12.22 -10.64 -6.12
N ASN A 840 -13.20 -10.75 -5.22
CA ASN A 840 -13.07 -11.49 -3.98
C ASN A 840 -13.09 -13.02 -4.18
N ARG A 841 -13.67 -13.57 -5.26
CA ARG A 841 -13.83 -15.02 -5.49
C ARG A 841 -12.52 -15.81 -5.70
N ALA A 842 -11.39 -15.13 -5.82
CA ALA A 842 -10.06 -15.73 -5.83
C ALA A 842 -9.20 -15.22 -4.67
N ASN A 843 -8.14 -15.94 -4.33
CA ASN A 843 -7.14 -15.42 -3.38
C ASN A 843 -6.30 -14.33 -4.05
N ILE A 844 -6.74 -13.07 -3.92
CA ILE A 844 -6.14 -11.93 -4.61
C ILE A 844 -4.64 -11.80 -4.32
N SER A 845 -4.21 -12.01 -3.07
CA SER A 845 -2.79 -11.95 -2.70
C SER A 845 -1.96 -13.00 -3.46
N LYS A 846 -2.53 -14.19 -3.71
CA LYS A 846 -1.89 -15.23 -4.53
C LYS A 846 -1.93 -14.90 -6.02
N VAL A 847 -3.03 -14.34 -6.52
CA VAL A 847 -3.21 -14.01 -7.95
C VAL A 847 -2.30 -12.85 -8.37
N PHE A 848 -2.19 -11.80 -7.55
CA PHE A 848 -1.29 -10.67 -7.81
C PHE A 848 0.16 -10.97 -7.42
N GLY A 849 0.41 -11.90 -6.50
CA GLY A 849 1.76 -12.25 -6.07
C GLY A 849 2.56 -11.03 -5.58
N GLU A 850 3.74 -10.85 -6.14
CA GLU A 850 4.65 -9.72 -5.90
C GLU A 850 4.13 -8.38 -6.44
N LEU A 851 3.18 -8.41 -7.38
CA LEU A 851 2.65 -7.22 -8.06
C LEU A 851 1.70 -6.40 -7.21
N ILE A 852 1.27 -6.91 -6.05
CA ILE A 852 0.44 -6.18 -5.10
C ILE A 852 1.07 -4.85 -4.67
N THR A 853 2.40 -4.75 -4.73
CA THR A 853 3.10 -3.49 -4.42
C THR A 853 3.12 -2.53 -5.61
N LEU A 854 3.14 -3.06 -6.84
CA LEU A 854 3.24 -2.26 -8.07
C LEU A 854 1.94 -1.57 -8.47
N ILE A 855 0.80 -2.04 -7.94
CA ILE A 855 -0.48 -1.38 -8.18
C ILE A 855 -0.62 -0.07 -7.40
N GLU A 856 0.24 0.22 -6.42
CA GLU A 856 0.23 1.50 -5.70
C GLU A 856 0.52 2.66 -6.67
N PRO A 857 -0.27 3.75 -6.69
CA PRO A 857 -0.16 4.80 -7.70
C PRO A 857 1.25 5.40 -7.86
N ASP A 858 1.95 5.59 -6.75
CA ASP A 858 3.29 6.17 -6.66
C ASP A 858 4.39 5.23 -7.19
N LYS A 859 4.13 3.92 -7.21
CA LYS A 859 5.10 2.87 -7.59
C LYS A 859 5.02 2.44 -9.04
N ARG A 860 4.14 3.06 -9.81
CA ARG A 860 3.90 2.73 -11.21
C ARG A 860 4.94 3.33 -12.14
N ILE A 861 5.07 2.75 -13.33
CA ILE A 861 5.92 3.28 -14.38
C ILE A 861 5.42 4.67 -14.78
N GLY A 862 6.34 5.65 -14.74
CA GLY A 862 6.04 7.06 -14.94
C GLY A 862 5.50 7.82 -13.72
N ALA A 863 5.55 7.24 -12.51
CA ALA A 863 5.25 7.91 -11.24
C ALA A 863 6.52 8.15 -10.39
N ASP A 864 6.41 8.93 -9.31
CA ASP A 864 7.57 9.45 -8.55
C ASP A 864 8.45 8.38 -7.91
N PHE A 865 7.86 7.26 -7.49
CA PHE A 865 8.56 6.14 -6.85
C PHE A 865 8.50 4.87 -7.72
N GLU A 866 8.64 5.03 -9.04
CA GLU A 866 8.61 3.93 -10.02
C GLU A 866 9.36 2.69 -9.53
N LEU A 867 8.65 1.55 -9.52
CA LEU A 867 9.17 0.27 -9.09
C LEU A 867 8.96 -0.77 -10.19
N LYS A 868 9.98 -1.60 -10.42
CA LYS A 868 9.88 -2.83 -11.22
C LYS A 868 10.30 -4.02 -10.38
N VAL A 869 9.67 -5.17 -10.61
CA VAL A 869 10.03 -6.46 -10.01
C VAL A 869 10.48 -7.43 -11.09
N VAL A 870 11.27 -8.43 -10.73
CA VAL A 870 11.66 -9.49 -11.66
C VAL A 870 10.67 -10.64 -11.55
N LEU A 871 9.97 -10.94 -12.65
CA LEU A 871 8.95 -11.99 -12.67
C LEU A 871 9.57 -13.40 -12.53
N PRO A 872 8.92 -14.34 -11.83
CA PRO A 872 9.50 -15.63 -11.45
C PRO A 872 9.67 -16.62 -12.61
N TYR A 873 8.82 -16.62 -13.64
CA TYR A 873 8.91 -17.56 -14.75
C TYR A 873 9.74 -17.00 -15.89
N SER A 874 9.46 -15.78 -16.36
CA SER A 874 10.20 -15.18 -17.47
C SER A 874 11.56 -14.59 -17.09
N LYS A 875 11.78 -14.31 -15.80
CA LYS A 875 12.98 -13.61 -15.27
C LYS A 875 13.17 -12.20 -15.86
N GLN A 876 12.11 -11.61 -16.41
CA GLN A 876 12.14 -10.26 -16.96
C GLN A 876 11.70 -9.23 -15.92
N PRO A 877 12.27 -8.02 -15.92
CA PRO A 877 11.74 -6.89 -15.17
C PRO A 877 10.33 -6.53 -15.65
N PHE A 878 9.43 -6.23 -14.72
CA PHE A 878 8.06 -5.85 -14.99
C PHE A 878 7.60 -4.77 -14.01
N GLY A 879 6.89 -3.77 -14.51
CA GLY A 879 6.23 -2.74 -13.71
C GLY A 879 4.81 -2.49 -14.24
N VAL A 880 3.98 -1.87 -13.42
CA VAL A 880 2.60 -1.50 -13.79
C VAL A 880 2.61 -0.05 -14.24
N PRO A 881 2.11 0.31 -15.43
CA PRO A 881 2.18 1.68 -15.91
C PRO A 881 1.11 2.59 -15.30
N SER A 882 1.43 3.87 -15.19
CA SER A 882 0.57 4.90 -14.57
C SER A 882 -0.71 5.19 -15.35
N ASN A 883 -0.79 4.82 -16.64
CA ASN A 883 -1.99 4.96 -17.47
C ASN A 883 -2.89 3.69 -17.50
N LEU A 884 -2.61 2.67 -16.68
CA LEU A 884 -3.47 1.48 -16.54
C LEU A 884 -4.33 1.57 -15.28
N ASN A 885 -5.66 1.64 -15.40
CA ASN A 885 -6.58 1.72 -14.27
C ASN A 885 -7.15 0.34 -13.93
N LEU A 886 -7.39 0.06 -12.65
CA LEU A 886 -7.97 -1.20 -12.19
C LEU A 886 -9.36 -0.95 -11.59
N ILE A 887 -10.36 -1.66 -12.09
CA ILE A 887 -11.73 -1.61 -11.54
C ILE A 887 -12.16 -3.02 -11.14
N GLY A 888 -12.27 -3.27 -9.85
CA GLY A 888 -12.84 -4.48 -9.28
C GLY A 888 -14.34 -4.37 -9.06
N THR A 889 -15.07 -5.47 -9.19
CA THR A 889 -16.45 -5.59 -8.65
C THR A 889 -16.46 -6.64 -7.54
N MET A 890 -17.30 -6.42 -6.53
CA MET A 890 -17.44 -7.34 -5.40
C MET A 890 -18.91 -7.47 -4.98
N ASN A 891 -19.41 -8.70 -4.94
CA ASN A 891 -20.67 -9.01 -4.26
C ASN A 891 -20.40 -9.23 -2.78
N THR A 892 -21.10 -8.49 -1.92
CA THR A 892 -20.94 -8.60 -0.46
C THR A 892 -21.82 -9.66 0.19
N ALA A 893 -22.88 -10.11 -0.49
CA ALA A 893 -23.73 -11.20 -0.02
C ALA A 893 -23.02 -12.57 0.01
N ASP A 894 -21.98 -12.76 -0.81
CA ASP A 894 -21.25 -14.03 -0.87
C ASP A 894 -20.32 -14.22 0.35
N ARG A 895 -20.83 -14.90 1.38
CA ARG A 895 -20.06 -15.27 2.59
C ARG A 895 -19.07 -16.43 2.37
N SER A 896 -19.05 -17.06 1.20
CA SER A 896 -18.20 -18.21 0.85
C SER A 896 -16.76 -17.83 0.47
N ILE A 897 -16.38 -16.57 0.67
CA ILE A 897 -15.25 -15.93 -0.01
C ILE A 897 -14.19 -15.42 0.99
N ALA A 898 -12.91 -15.47 0.60
CA ALA A 898 -11.80 -14.95 1.38
C ALA A 898 -12.00 -13.46 1.71
N LEU A 899 -11.87 -13.11 3.00
CA LEU A 899 -11.81 -11.72 3.44
C LEU A 899 -10.67 -11.00 2.70
N LEU A 900 -10.98 -9.87 2.07
CA LEU A 900 -9.98 -9.06 1.39
C LEU A 900 -8.90 -8.63 2.41
N ASP A 901 -7.64 -8.91 2.09
CA ASP A 901 -6.51 -8.57 2.96
C ASP A 901 -6.47 -7.05 3.22
N THR A 902 -6.13 -6.65 4.45
CA THR A 902 -5.80 -5.28 4.84
C THR A 902 -4.80 -4.60 3.89
N ALA A 903 -3.85 -5.37 3.36
CA ALA A 903 -2.88 -4.92 2.39
C ALA A 903 -3.50 -4.55 1.03
N LEU A 904 -4.60 -5.17 0.62
CA LEU A 904 -5.34 -4.79 -0.59
C LEU A 904 -6.27 -3.62 -0.30
N ARG A 905 -6.91 -3.60 0.88
CA ARG A 905 -7.80 -2.51 1.28
C ARG A 905 -7.15 -1.13 1.27
N ARG A 906 -5.85 -1.04 1.57
CA ARG A 906 -5.11 0.24 1.50
C ARG A 906 -4.73 0.68 0.07
N ARG A 907 -4.90 -0.19 -0.94
CA ARG A 907 -4.43 0.01 -2.32
C ARG A 907 -5.57 0.21 -3.31
N PHE A 908 -6.79 -0.09 -2.91
CA PHE A 908 -8.00 0.15 -3.65
C PHE A 908 -8.87 1.16 -2.90
N GLU A 909 -9.48 2.07 -3.63
CA GLU A 909 -10.62 2.84 -3.16
C GLU A 909 -11.88 1.96 -3.19
N PHE A 910 -12.71 2.02 -2.16
CA PHE A 910 -13.93 1.23 -2.06
C PHE A 910 -15.13 2.15 -2.22
N LYS A 911 -15.86 1.96 -3.32
CA LYS A 911 -17.10 2.69 -3.58
C LYS A 911 -18.27 1.74 -3.46
N GLU A 912 -19.10 2.04 -2.47
CA GLU A 912 -20.29 1.26 -2.17
C GLU A 912 -21.45 1.61 -3.11
N LEU A 913 -22.12 0.58 -3.62
CA LEU A 913 -23.34 0.68 -4.41
C LEU A 913 -24.47 -0.06 -3.69
N MET A 914 -25.30 0.71 -2.97
CA MET A 914 -26.49 0.22 -2.28
C MET A 914 -27.72 0.23 -3.20
N PRO A 915 -28.80 -0.51 -2.84
CA PRO A 915 -30.08 -0.37 -3.51
C PRO A 915 -30.56 1.07 -3.50
N ASP A 916 -31.20 1.50 -4.59
CA ASP A 916 -31.63 2.87 -4.81
C ASP A 916 -33.08 2.82 -5.32
N PRO A 917 -34.05 2.90 -4.40
CA PRO A 917 -35.47 2.85 -4.74
C PRO A 917 -35.92 4.00 -5.66
N SER A 918 -35.20 5.13 -5.67
CA SER A 918 -35.58 6.31 -6.46
C SER A 918 -35.49 6.09 -7.98
N LYS A 919 -34.80 5.02 -8.41
CA LYS A 919 -34.67 4.61 -9.82
C LYS A 919 -35.83 3.76 -10.33
N LEU A 920 -36.82 3.49 -9.48
CA LEU A 920 -37.96 2.65 -9.83
C LEU A 920 -39.23 3.49 -9.99
N GLU A 921 -40.01 3.16 -11.01
CA GLU A 921 -41.32 3.76 -11.28
C GLU A 921 -42.44 2.85 -10.78
N SER A 922 -43.64 3.41 -10.63
CA SER A 922 -44.83 2.62 -10.28
C SER A 922 -45.34 1.81 -11.47
N VAL A 923 -45.80 0.60 -11.21
CA VAL A 923 -46.31 -0.33 -12.23
C VAL A 923 -47.70 -0.81 -11.84
N ASP A 924 -48.70 -0.58 -12.70
CA ASP A 924 -50.11 -0.96 -12.48
C ASP A 924 -50.65 -0.57 -11.08
N GLY A 925 -50.26 0.62 -10.60
CA GLY A 925 -50.65 1.14 -9.28
C GLY A 925 -49.82 0.62 -8.09
N ILE A 926 -48.77 -0.16 -8.35
CA ILE A 926 -47.82 -0.66 -7.35
C ILE A 926 -46.57 0.22 -7.36
N ASP A 927 -46.30 0.91 -6.25
CA ASP A 927 -45.05 1.66 -6.07
C ASP A 927 -43.88 0.70 -5.83
N LEU A 928 -43.03 0.53 -6.85
CA LEU A 928 -41.88 -0.37 -6.79
C LEU A 928 -40.77 0.14 -5.88
N GLY A 929 -40.65 1.47 -5.70
CA GLY A 929 -39.69 2.08 -4.81
C GLY A 929 -40.02 1.74 -3.36
N MET A 930 -41.27 1.98 -2.94
CA MET A 930 -41.76 1.65 -1.61
C MET A 930 -41.71 0.14 -1.34
N LEU A 931 -42.09 -0.69 -2.33
CA LEU A 931 -41.99 -2.14 -2.24
C LEU A 931 -40.56 -2.60 -1.95
N LEU A 932 -39.57 -2.05 -2.67
CA LEU A 932 -38.16 -2.38 -2.48
C LEU A 932 -37.66 -1.94 -1.10
N GLU A 933 -37.99 -0.72 -0.68
CA GLU A 933 -37.59 -0.16 0.60
C GLU A 933 -38.14 -0.99 1.78
N ARG A 934 -39.42 -1.39 1.71
CA ARG A 934 -40.06 -2.25 2.72
C ARG A 934 -39.42 -3.63 2.80
N MET A 935 -39.17 -4.28 1.66
CA MET A 935 -38.47 -5.57 1.65
C MET A 935 -37.07 -5.43 2.23
N ASN A 936 -36.30 -4.43 1.79
CA ASN A 936 -34.92 -4.23 2.24
C ASN A 936 -34.82 -3.88 3.73
N SER A 937 -35.76 -3.10 4.27
CA SER A 937 -35.83 -2.82 5.71
C SER A 937 -36.04 -4.10 6.52
N ARG A 938 -36.88 -5.01 6.03
CA ARG A 938 -37.14 -6.30 6.70
C ARG A 938 -35.98 -7.28 6.54
N ILE A 939 -35.34 -7.31 5.38
CA ILE A 939 -34.14 -8.13 5.14
C ILE A 939 -33.01 -7.68 6.06
N GLU A 940 -32.75 -6.37 6.14
CA GLU A 940 -31.70 -5.82 7.00
C GLU A 940 -31.93 -6.14 8.48
N TYR A 941 -33.19 -6.08 8.93
CA TYR A 941 -33.55 -6.45 10.29
C TYR A 941 -33.40 -7.96 10.58
N LEU A 942 -33.80 -8.82 9.64
CA LEU A 942 -33.80 -10.28 9.83
C LEU A 942 -32.46 -10.95 9.50
N PHE A 943 -31.61 -10.28 8.72
CA PHE A 943 -30.37 -10.82 8.20
C PHE A 943 -29.21 -9.83 8.37
N ASP A 944 -28.94 -8.99 7.37
CA ASP A 944 -27.99 -7.88 7.41
C ASP A 944 -28.20 -6.94 6.20
N ARG A 945 -27.45 -5.84 6.19
CA ARG A 945 -27.44 -4.83 5.12
C ARG A 945 -26.87 -5.34 3.79
N GLU A 946 -25.96 -6.31 3.82
CA GLU A 946 -25.25 -6.81 2.62
C GLU A 946 -26.12 -7.74 1.76
N HIS A 947 -27.24 -8.22 2.32
CA HIS A 947 -28.21 -9.10 1.64
C HIS A 947 -29.44 -8.34 1.13
N GLN A 948 -29.43 -7.00 1.14
CA GLN A 948 -30.51 -6.22 0.54
C GLN A 948 -30.63 -6.51 -0.97
N ILE A 949 -31.84 -6.41 -1.51
CA ILE A 949 -32.13 -6.61 -2.93
C ILE A 949 -31.90 -5.29 -3.66
N GLY A 950 -31.16 -5.34 -4.77
CA GLY A 950 -30.92 -4.17 -5.60
C GLY A 950 -32.06 -3.83 -6.57
N HIS A 951 -32.12 -2.55 -6.97
CA HIS A 951 -33.15 -1.99 -7.85
C HIS A 951 -33.17 -2.61 -9.26
N THR A 952 -32.05 -3.13 -9.78
CA THR A 952 -31.99 -3.66 -11.15
C THR A 952 -32.85 -4.91 -11.36
N PHE A 953 -33.28 -5.59 -10.29
CA PHE A 953 -34.25 -6.69 -10.37
C PHE A 953 -35.59 -6.22 -10.94
N PHE A 954 -35.99 -4.99 -10.62
CA PHE A 954 -37.32 -4.44 -10.91
C PHE A 954 -37.36 -3.49 -12.11
N MET A 955 -36.21 -2.92 -12.52
CA MET A 955 -36.14 -1.93 -13.63
C MET A 955 -36.77 -2.39 -14.95
N LYS A 956 -36.82 -3.70 -15.22
CA LYS A 956 -37.40 -4.25 -16.46
C LYS A 956 -38.88 -4.61 -16.35
N ALA A 957 -39.49 -4.52 -15.18
CA ALA A 957 -40.90 -4.80 -14.99
C ALA A 957 -41.73 -3.62 -15.50
N LYS A 958 -42.60 -3.85 -16.48
CA LYS A 958 -43.44 -2.79 -17.08
C LYS A 958 -44.92 -2.91 -16.72
N ASN A 959 -45.34 -4.09 -16.28
CA ASN A 959 -46.70 -4.41 -15.85
C ASN A 959 -46.64 -5.43 -14.70
N ARG A 960 -47.78 -5.70 -14.08
CA ARG A 960 -47.90 -6.63 -12.95
C ARG A 960 -47.45 -8.06 -13.30
N SER A 961 -47.70 -8.51 -14.53
CA SER A 961 -47.26 -9.86 -14.97
C SER A 961 -45.73 -9.98 -14.97
N ASP A 962 -45.03 -8.92 -15.41
CA ASP A 962 -43.57 -8.85 -15.34
C ASP A 962 -43.09 -8.85 -13.88
N LEU A 963 -43.74 -8.05 -13.02
CA LEU A 963 -43.43 -7.99 -11.58
C LEU A 963 -43.63 -9.34 -10.89
N ASP A 964 -44.76 -9.99 -11.12
CA ASP A 964 -45.06 -11.33 -10.60
C ASP A 964 -44.00 -12.34 -11.05
N THR A 965 -43.55 -12.23 -12.30
CA THR A 965 -42.48 -13.08 -12.83
C THR A 965 -41.14 -12.81 -12.14
N VAL A 966 -40.77 -11.54 -11.94
CA VAL A 966 -39.56 -11.14 -11.20
C VAL A 966 -39.59 -11.67 -9.77
N MET A 967 -40.71 -11.47 -9.07
CA MET A 967 -40.89 -11.92 -7.70
C MET A 967 -40.77 -13.44 -7.59
N ARG A 968 -41.48 -14.18 -8.44
CA ARG A 968 -41.51 -15.65 -8.46
C ARG A 968 -40.19 -16.29 -8.85
N ARG A 969 -39.51 -15.76 -9.87
CA ARG A 969 -38.36 -16.43 -10.51
C ARG A 969 -37.01 -15.88 -10.07
N LYS A 970 -36.97 -14.71 -9.43
CA LYS A 970 -35.72 -14.07 -9.01
C LYS A 970 -35.70 -13.74 -7.53
N VAL A 971 -36.69 -12.99 -7.03
CA VAL A 971 -36.67 -12.47 -5.66
C VAL A 971 -36.92 -13.57 -4.63
N ILE A 972 -38.01 -14.34 -4.76
CA ILE A 972 -38.35 -15.41 -3.81
C ILE A 972 -37.25 -16.49 -3.76
N PRO A 973 -36.71 -16.98 -4.90
CA PRO A 973 -35.58 -17.90 -4.88
C PRO A 973 -34.34 -17.34 -4.18
N LEU A 974 -34.01 -16.06 -4.40
CA LEU A 974 -32.89 -15.40 -3.72
C LEU A 974 -33.12 -15.32 -2.21
N LEU A 975 -34.33 -14.97 -1.77
CA LEU A 975 -34.69 -14.97 -0.35
C LEU A 975 -34.63 -16.40 0.25
N ALA A 976 -35.00 -17.42 -0.51
CA ALA A 976 -34.88 -18.81 -0.08
C ALA A 976 -33.42 -19.21 0.16
N GLU A 977 -32.51 -18.76 -0.69
CA GLU A 977 -31.07 -18.93 -0.49
C GLU A 977 -30.58 -18.18 0.76
N TYR A 978 -30.92 -16.90 0.92
CA TYR A 978 -30.50 -16.08 2.05
C TYR A 978 -30.97 -16.62 3.39
N PHE A 979 -32.21 -17.08 3.46
CA PHE A 979 -32.81 -17.60 4.69
C PHE A 979 -32.69 -19.12 4.83
N HIS A 980 -31.88 -19.79 4.00
CA HIS A 980 -31.66 -21.24 4.04
C HIS A 980 -32.97 -22.04 4.08
N GLU A 981 -33.91 -21.72 3.18
CA GLU A 981 -35.24 -22.33 3.09
C GLU A 981 -36.14 -22.09 4.33
N ASP A 982 -35.86 -21.09 5.18
CA ASP A 982 -36.77 -20.67 6.26
C ASP A 982 -37.94 -19.82 5.72
N TRP A 983 -38.93 -20.52 5.19
CA TRP A 983 -40.12 -19.92 4.58
C TRP A 983 -40.93 -19.00 5.50
N LYS A 984 -40.82 -19.15 6.84
CA LYS A 984 -41.46 -18.21 7.78
C LYS A 984 -40.79 -16.83 7.73
N LYS A 985 -39.45 -16.77 7.68
CA LYS A 985 -38.73 -15.49 7.53
C LYS A 985 -38.99 -14.86 6.17
N ILE A 986 -39.04 -15.66 5.10
CA ILE A 986 -39.38 -15.16 3.75
C ILE A 986 -40.79 -14.56 3.77
N ALA A 987 -41.76 -15.23 4.41
CA ALA A 987 -43.11 -14.71 4.60
C ALA A 987 -43.14 -13.39 5.39
N VAL A 988 -42.30 -13.23 6.42
CA VAL A 988 -42.16 -11.95 7.15
C VAL A 988 -41.65 -10.85 6.21
N VAL A 989 -40.60 -11.12 5.41
CA VAL A 989 -40.05 -10.15 4.45
C VAL A 989 -41.11 -9.68 3.48
N LEU A 990 -41.89 -10.61 2.92
CA LEU A 990 -42.92 -10.29 1.92
C LEU A 990 -44.25 -9.80 2.52
N GLY A 991 -44.40 -9.80 3.85
CA GLY A 991 -45.66 -9.40 4.49
C GLY A 991 -46.81 -10.39 4.24
N ASP A 992 -46.51 -11.68 4.19
CA ASP A 992 -47.43 -12.79 3.89
C ASP A 992 -47.39 -13.88 4.99
N LEU A 993 -47.52 -13.46 6.25
CA LEU A 993 -47.44 -14.35 7.43
C LEU A 993 -48.48 -15.48 7.43
N GLU A 994 -49.64 -15.23 6.80
CA GLU A 994 -50.71 -16.22 6.68
C GLU A 994 -50.48 -17.18 5.50
N GLY A 995 -49.58 -16.85 4.57
CA GLY A 995 -49.34 -17.62 3.35
C GLY A 995 -50.59 -17.66 2.48
N THR A 996 -51.21 -16.50 2.29
CA THR A 996 -52.43 -16.29 1.49
C THR A 996 -52.16 -15.42 0.26
N ARG A 997 -51.02 -14.74 0.19
CA ARG A 997 -50.68 -13.76 -0.87
C ARG A 997 -49.72 -14.32 -1.92
N PHE A 998 -48.43 -14.40 -1.57
CA PHE A 998 -47.37 -14.94 -2.43
C PHE A 998 -47.26 -16.46 -2.27
N PHE A 999 -47.52 -16.94 -1.05
CA PHE A 999 -47.39 -18.33 -0.66
C PHE A 999 -48.73 -19.00 -0.50
N LYS A 1000 -48.70 -20.34 -0.48
CA LYS A 1000 -49.75 -21.22 0.02
C LYS A 1000 -49.18 -21.94 1.24
N ARG A 1001 -49.74 -21.66 2.42
CA ARG A 1001 -49.39 -22.33 3.67
C ARG A 1001 -50.36 -23.47 3.94
N GLU A 1002 -49.86 -24.69 4.07
CA GLU A 1002 -50.64 -25.89 4.42
C GLU A 1002 -50.11 -26.50 5.72
N VAL A 1003 -50.95 -26.62 6.75
CA VAL A 1003 -50.58 -27.30 8.00
C VAL A 1003 -50.47 -28.79 7.72
N LEU A 1004 -49.34 -29.39 8.06
CA LEU A 1004 -49.10 -30.81 7.82
C LEU A 1004 -49.68 -31.62 8.98
N PRO A 1005 -50.53 -32.63 8.72
CA PRO A 1005 -50.95 -33.56 9.75
C PRO A 1005 -49.76 -34.37 10.25
N VAL A 1006 -49.79 -34.73 11.54
CA VAL A 1006 -48.77 -35.60 12.13
C VAL A 1006 -48.75 -36.94 11.38
N PRO A 1007 -47.62 -37.39 10.82
CA PRO A 1007 -47.55 -38.65 10.11
C PRO A 1007 -47.86 -39.85 11.02
N ALA A 1008 -48.49 -40.88 10.47
CA ALA A 1008 -48.79 -42.10 11.22
C ALA A 1008 -47.52 -42.73 11.82
N GLY A 1009 -47.55 -43.04 13.12
CA GLY A 1009 -46.41 -43.61 13.86
C GLY A 1009 -45.44 -42.59 14.48
N VAL A 1010 -45.71 -41.29 14.36
CA VAL A 1010 -44.96 -40.22 15.04
C VAL A 1010 -45.76 -39.77 16.27
N ASP A 1011 -45.11 -39.74 17.43
CA ASP A 1011 -45.74 -39.35 18.70
C ASP A 1011 -46.18 -37.88 18.67
N ALA A 1012 -47.32 -37.55 19.27
CA ALA A 1012 -47.89 -36.19 19.22
C ALA A 1012 -46.99 -35.15 19.92
N ASP A 1013 -46.08 -35.60 20.79
CA ASP A 1013 -45.13 -34.78 21.53
C ASP A 1013 -43.86 -34.40 20.73
N TYR A 1014 -43.68 -34.88 19.49
CA TYR A 1014 -42.47 -34.64 18.67
C TYR A 1014 -42.42 -33.27 17.94
N GLY A 1015 -43.03 -32.24 18.50
CA GLY A 1015 -42.72 -30.82 18.19
C GLY A 1015 -43.84 -30.01 17.54
N SER A 1016 -43.72 -28.69 17.68
CA SER A 1016 -44.62 -27.61 17.22
C SER A 1016 -45.23 -27.80 15.82
N GLU A 1017 -46.42 -27.25 15.61
CA GLU A 1017 -47.13 -27.18 14.32
C GLU A 1017 -46.18 -26.95 13.13
N ARG A 1018 -46.17 -27.90 12.19
CA ARG A 1018 -45.38 -27.82 10.96
C ARG A 1018 -46.26 -27.43 9.79
N SER A 1019 -45.81 -26.47 9.00
CA SER A 1019 -46.51 -26.05 7.78
C SER A 1019 -45.61 -26.24 6.57
N ARG A 1020 -46.19 -26.74 5.47
CA ARG A 1020 -45.60 -26.68 4.15
C ARG A 1020 -45.91 -25.33 3.53
N TRP A 1021 -44.90 -24.72 2.92
CA TRP A 1021 -45.03 -23.48 2.16
C TRP A 1021 -44.74 -23.78 0.69
N SER A 1022 -45.52 -23.21 -0.22
CA SER A 1022 -45.24 -23.25 -1.65
C SER A 1022 -45.55 -21.91 -2.29
N VAL A 1023 -44.80 -21.53 -3.32
CA VAL A 1023 -45.05 -20.29 -4.09
C VAL A 1023 -46.27 -20.50 -4.98
N ARG A 1024 -47.29 -19.63 -4.88
CA ARG A 1024 -48.54 -19.77 -5.67
C ARG A 1024 -48.31 -19.45 -7.12
N GLU A 1025 -48.72 -20.30 -8.08
CA GLU A 1025 -48.60 -20.05 -9.54
C GLU A 1025 -49.16 -18.70 -10.00
N THR A 1026 -50.21 -18.22 -9.35
CA THR A 1026 -50.75 -16.87 -9.51
C THR A 1026 -50.86 -16.24 -8.12
N PHE A 1027 -50.26 -15.06 -7.95
CA PHE A 1027 -50.34 -14.31 -6.70
C PHE A 1027 -51.74 -13.72 -6.51
N SER A 1028 -52.15 -13.49 -5.26
CA SER A 1028 -53.45 -12.87 -5.00
C SER A 1028 -53.52 -11.43 -5.51
N GLU A 1029 -54.73 -10.91 -5.72
CA GLU A 1029 -54.93 -9.52 -6.14
C GLU A 1029 -54.34 -8.52 -5.15
N ASP A 1030 -54.37 -8.84 -3.85
CA ASP A 1030 -53.82 -8.03 -2.76
C ASP A 1030 -52.38 -8.37 -2.39
N ALA A 1031 -51.64 -9.14 -3.22
CA ALA A 1031 -50.36 -9.70 -2.82
C ALA A 1031 -49.34 -8.66 -2.35
N TYR A 1032 -49.30 -7.51 -3.01
CA TYR A 1032 -48.35 -6.44 -2.72
C TYR A 1032 -48.79 -5.50 -1.58
N LEU A 1033 -50.02 -5.66 -1.05
CA LEU A 1033 -50.59 -4.78 -0.03
C LEU A 1033 -49.84 -4.86 1.31
N GLY A 1034 -49.13 -5.95 1.58
CA GLY A 1034 -48.23 -6.08 2.74
C GLY A 1034 -46.85 -5.43 2.58
N LEU A 1035 -46.57 -4.89 1.39
CA LEU A 1035 -45.33 -4.23 0.99
C LEU A 1035 -45.53 -2.77 0.56
N GLN A 1036 -46.77 -2.31 0.55
CA GLN A 1036 -47.16 -0.90 0.49
C GLN A 1036 -47.31 -0.39 1.93
#